data_AF-A0A2T2RBL5-F1
#
_entry.id   AF-A0A2T2RBL5-F1
#
_cell.length_a   1.000
_cell.length_b   1.000
_cell.length_c   1.000
_cell.angle_alpha   90.00
_cell.angle_beta   90.00
_cell.angle_gamma   90.00
#
_symmetry.space_group_name_H-M   'P 1'
#
loop_
_entity.id
_entity.type
_entity.pdbx_description
1 polymer ?
#
loop_
_entity_poly.entity_id
_entity_poly.type
_entity_poly.pdbx_seq_one_letter_code
_entity_poly.pdbx_strand_id
1 'polypeptide(L)'
;MNTLILDGSDQQLSVGFDSDVQGSAGSETLLIEDGPNVSFTPQSGDRVDVAQPLANYTIARTGLTELTLTDSDGNEAIKLTVNTGEDFELRFANGNTTVNLNNNQEITVGSEVLAETGDEVNEENLQLGPDESEVGGAEPSISNVDADPDPVDEGSSTTLTVNTSDIDDGATVNYGLTGNGINAVDFDGPLSGSIEINNNSGTLELPVVADEATEGQETFTANLSFVDGAQAAVEDPIIGFDESRAGGDASGFFLENASPLNVPDASSEVSILADASAPEVAVDAANGTATLSGIDLLLSPELALALGDDSLAGTDIGDVQIDAELTPSGDNFAVSGGTTSVSLAASALETLGLELAANNTPDEPAAGLDFGFSINNDDDNPLVVAPDGTPVGGDVNHSGQAVLKEAGAEVIEATEEVAINDTSVAVGEVTEVSSDVATVNETDNNTVNFTIETENASEGDTVNLIFDGDIDADDIEGELPQETSVGPNNQASVELSFAADSSDEGPENFTLSAAIGEEDPIASGQITVEDTSTSTQAVEPENDSTSFDATTGDLTFDFATGNYGVAINGFDGSDVLDVADLNNPGVTVLPDQDQQDGEQTIAFDDPENGNIVNVTLGDLTSEQDSAIFNQPTFIEEFGEDSLVLS
;
A
#
# COMPACT_ATOMS: atom_id res chain seq x y z
N MET A 1 -14.22 55.77 17.00
CA MET A 1 -15.54 55.61 17.62
C MET A 1 -16.59 56.18 16.72
N ASN A 2 -17.44 55.29 16.22
CA ASN A 2 -18.68 55.65 15.53
C ASN A 2 -19.69 56.17 16.56
N THR A 3 -20.70 56.94 16.15
CA THR A 3 -21.79 57.35 17.05
C THR A 3 -23.10 56.82 16.51
N LEU A 4 -23.82 56.03 17.31
CA LEU A 4 -25.16 55.56 16.99
C LEU A 4 -26.17 56.39 17.77
N ILE A 5 -27.16 56.93 17.07
CA ILE A 5 -28.23 57.74 17.66
C ILE A 5 -29.52 56.96 17.50
N LEU A 6 -30.10 56.57 18.64
CA LEU A 6 -31.32 55.78 18.72
C LEU A 6 -32.56 56.65 18.41
N ASP A 7 -33.60 56.06 17.83
CA ASP A 7 -34.66 56.83 17.14
C ASP A 7 -35.78 57.35 18.07
N GLY A 8 -35.77 56.97 19.35
CA GLY A 8 -36.79 57.36 20.32
C GLY A 8 -37.86 56.29 20.60
N SER A 9 -37.82 55.14 19.92
CA SER A 9 -38.78 54.04 20.08
C SER A 9 -38.16 52.81 20.76
N ASP A 10 -39.01 51.87 21.20
CA ASP A 10 -38.54 50.59 21.72
C ASP A 10 -37.84 49.82 20.60
N GLN A 11 -36.59 49.41 20.81
CA GLN A 11 -35.79 48.79 19.76
C GLN A 11 -34.67 47.90 20.30
N GLN A 12 -34.23 47.00 19.43
CA GLN A 12 -33.11 46.10 19.65
C GLN A 12 -32.05 46.37 18.59
N LEU A 13 -30.78 46.39 18.99
CA LEU A 13 -29.68 46.80 18.13
C LEU A 13 -28.45 45.92 18.37
N SER A 14 -27.99 45.24 17.32
CA SER A 14 -26.68 44.56 17.30
C SER A 14 -25.55 45.55 17.06
N VAL A 15 -24.50 45.45 17.86
CA VAL A 15 -23.31 46.31 17.83
C VAL A 15 -22.06 45.44 17.74
N GLY A 16 -21.59 45.22 16.50
CA GLY A 16 -20.33 44.52 16.20
C GLY A 16 -19.16 45.43 15.86
N PHE A 17 -19.15 46.68 16.33
CA PHE A 17 -18.06 47.62 16.07
C PHE A 17 -17.93 48.73 17.12
N ASP A 18 -16.71 49.27 17.27
CA ASP A 18 -16.40 50.37 18.19
C ASP A 18 -17.35 51.56 18.05
N SER A 19 -18.12 51.85 19.11
CA SER A 19 -19.18 52.84 19.05
C SER A 19 -19.52 53.52 20.36
N ASP A 20 -20.08 54.73 20.22
CA ASP A 20 -20.75 55.48 21.27
C ASP A 20 -22.25 55.52 20.96
N VAL A 21 -23.04 54.83 21.78
CA VAL A 21 -24.47 54.64 21.62
C VAL A 21 -25.20 55.66 22.48
N GLN A 22 -25.94 56.56 21.83
CA GLN A 22 -26.78 57.55 22.50
C GLN A 22 -28.18 56.98 22.68
N GLY A 23 -28.47 56.54 23.91
CA GLY A 23 -29.79 56.05 24.33
C GLY A 23 -30.90 57.08 24.13
N SER A 24 -32.14 56.61 24.08
CA SER A 24 -33.32 57.44 23.81
C SER A 24 -34.28 57.44 25.00
N ALA A 25 -35.59 57.51 24.75
CA ALA A 25 -36.62 57.44 25.79
C ALA A 25 -37.52 56.19 25.63
N GLY A 26 -37.27 55.38 24.61
CA GLY A 26 -37.87 54.05 24.47
C GLY A 26 -37.07 53.04 25.30
N SER A 27 -37.57 51.81 25.38
CA SER A 27 -36.78 50.71 25.95
C SER A 27 -35.83 50.16 24.90
N GLU A 28 -34.55 50.11 25.23
CA GLU A 28 -33.48 49.74 24.30
C GLU A 28 -32.80 48.44 24.74
N THR A 29 -32.68 47.49 23.81
CA THR A 29 -31.90 46.27 23.99
C THR A 29 -30.66 46.35 23.13
N LEU A 30 -29.50 46.49 23.75
CA LEU A 30 -28.22 46.54 23.06
C LEU A 30 -27.61 45.15 23.08
N LEU A 31 -27.48 44.56 21.90
CA LEU A 31 -26.83 43.28 21.66
C LEU A 31 -25.37 43.57 21.29
N ILE A 32 -24.44 43.38 22.23
CA ILE A 32 -23.02 43.67 22.00
C ILE A 32 -22.33 42.35 21.63
N GLU A 33 -21.93 42.24 20.36
CA GLU A 33 -21.10 41.13 19.87
C GLU A 33 -19.71 41.22 20.51
N ASP A 34 -18.94 40.14 20.51
CA ASP A 34 -17.60 40.09 21.13
C ASP A 34 -16.56 40.99 20.43
N GLY A 35 -15.74 41.69 21.21
CA GLY A 35 -14.60 42.50 20.75
C GLY A 35 -14.75 44.03 20.53
N PRO A 36 -15.92 44.65 20.30
CA PRO A 36 -16.03 46.09 20.09
C PRO A 36 -16.02 46.89 21.39
N ASN A 37 -15.38 48.07 21.36
CA ASN A 37 -15.48 49.03 22.46
C ASN A 37 -16.78 49.84 22.36
N VAL A 38 -17.70 49.61 23.29
CA VAL A 38 -19.02 50.26 23.27
C VAL A 38 -19.19 51.17 24.47
N SER A 39 -19.67 52.41 24.27
CA SER A 39 -20.20 53.25 25.35
C SER A 39 -21.71 53.41 25.24
N PHE A 40 -22.43 53.27 26.35
CA PHE A 40 -23.88 53.39 26.40
C PHE A 40 -24.35 54.04 27.71
N THR A 41 -25.47 54.75 27.68
CA THR A 41 -26.10 55.36 28.86
C THR A 41 -27.50 54.77 29.03
N PRO A 42 -27.61 53.58 29.65
CA PRO A 42 -28.89 52.92 29.85
C PRO A 42 -29.82 53.68 30.81
N GLN A 43 -31.12 53.45 30.66
CA GLN A 43 -32.24 53.98 31.44
C GLN A 43 -33.17 52.87 31.95
N SER A 44 -34.18 53.23 32.75
CA SER A 44 -35.13 52.24 33.26
C SER A 44 -35.89 51.52 32.16
N GLY A 45 -35.73 50.20 32.12
CA GLY A 45 -36.33 49.33 31.11
C GLY A 45 -35.40 48.98 29.93
N ASP A 46 -34.16 49.48 29.92
CA ASP A 46 -33.15 49.08 28.95
C ASP A 46 -32.49 47.76 29.36
N ARG A 47 -31.88 47.11 28.35
CA ARG A 47 -31.12 45.87 28.46
C ARG A 47 -29.79 46.02 27.72
N VAL A 48 -28.74 45.48 28.34
CA VAL A 48 -27.44 45.32 27.71
C VAL A 48 -27.12 43.84 27.76
N ASP A 49 -27.07 43.22 26.59
CA ASP A 49 -26.68 41.82 26.44
C ASP A 49 -25.25 41.79 25.90
N VAL A 50 -24.41 41.00 26.56
CA VAL A 50 -23.01 40.80 26.17
C VAL A 50 -22.79 39.35 25.79
N ALA A 51 -21.92 39.12 24.81
CA ALA A 51 -21.76 37.81 24.19
C ALA A 51 -21.23 36.74 25.16
N GLN A 52 -20.37 37.11 26.12
CA GLN A 52 -19.65 36.13 26.93
C GLN A 52 -20.33 35.85 28.30
N PRO A 53 -20.08 34.68 28.93
CA PRO A 53 -20.47 34.42 30.33
C PRO A 53 -19.84 35.42 31.31
N LEU A 54 -20.46 35.58 32.50
CA LEU A 54 -19.96 36.48 33.55
C LEU A 54 -18.46 36.30 33.87
N ALA A 55 -17.96 35.06 33.88
CA ALA A 55 -16.58 34.73 34.26
C ALA A 55 -15.53 35.33 33.30
N ASN A 56 -15.93 35.66 32.08
CA ASN A 56 -15.07 36.26 31.06
C ASN A 56 -15.04 37.79 31.16
N TYR A 57 -15.73 38.40 32.14
CA TYR A 57 -15.71 39.85 32.33
C TYR A 57 -15.23 40.25 33.72
N THR A 58 -14.24 41.14 33.75
CA THR A 58 -13.98 41.98 34.91
C THR A 58 -14.94 43.16 34.90
N ILE A 59 -15.84 43.22 35.89
CA ILE A 59 -16.82 44.30 36.02
C ILE A 59 -16.38 45.27 37.12
N ALA A 60 -15.98 46.48 36.73
CA ALA A 60 -15.39 47.46 37.63
C ALA A 60 -16.11 48.80 37.59
N ARG A 61 -16.26 49.44 38.75
CA ARG A 61 -16.65 50.84 38.82
C ARG A 61 -15.46 51.73 38.49
N THR A 62 -15.41 52.26 37.28
CA THR A 62 -14.30 53.10 36.79
C THR A 62 -14.51 54.60 37.01
N GLY A 63 -15.73 55.01 37.36
CA GLY A 63 -16.06 56.41 37.63
C GLY A 63 -17.18 56.58 38.65
N LEU A 64 -17.61 57.83 38.87
CA LEU A 64 -18.70 58.11 39.81
C LEU A 64 -20.03 57.49 39.38
N THR A 65 -20.27 57.44 38.07
CA THR A 65 -21.47 56.88 37.43
C THR A 65 -21.10 55.92 36.31
N GLU A 66 -19.87 55.41 36.30
CA GLU A 66 -19.34 54.61 35.19
C GLU A 66 -19.02 53.20 35.69
N LEU A 67 -19.62 52.22 35.02
CA LEU A 67 -19.33 50.80 35.14
C LEU A 67 -18.66 50.37 33.85
N THR A 68 -17.52 49.70 33.93
CA THR A 68 -16.83 49.13 32.78
C THR A 68 -16.80 47.62 32.91
N LEU A 69 -17.17 46.93 31.84
CA LEU A 69 -16.91 45.51 31.65
C LEU A 69 -15.67 45.41 30.76
N THR A 70 -14.71 44.58 31.16
CA THR A 70 -13.49 44.31 30.39
C THR A 70 -13.36 42.80 30.23
N ASP A 71 -13.10 42.32 29.01
CA ASP A 71 -12.90 40.89 28.77
C ASP A 71 -11.70 40.32 29.56
N SER A 72 -11.56 38.99 29.58
CA SER A 72 -10.48 38.26 30.24
C SER A 72 -9.08 38.61 29.70
N ASP A 73 -8.98 39.04 28.44
CA ASP A 73 -7.74 39.40 27.77
C ASP A 73 -7.36 40.89 27.92
N GLY A 74 -8.24 41.70 28.49
CA GLY A 74 -8.11 43.14 28.66
C GLY A 74 -8.38 43.99 27.41
N ASN A 75 -8.95 43.42 26.34
CA ASN A 75 -8.99 44.03 25.00
C ASN A 75 -10.32 44.71 24.67
N GLU A 76 -11.45 44.10 25.03
CA GLU A 76 -12.79 44.68 24.90
C GLU A 76 -13.14 45.54 26.12
N ALA A 77 -13.73 46.72 25.91
CA ALA A 77 -14.26 47.55 26.99
C ALA A 77 -15.66 48.10 26.70
N ILE A 78 -16.66 47.62 27.46
CA ILE A 78 -18.02 48.13 27.44
C ILE A 78 -18.20 49.11 28.61
N LYS A 79 -18.44 50.37 28.30
CA LYS A 79 -18.60 51.46 29.28
C LYS A 79 -20.04 51.89 29.42
N LEU A 80 -20.60 51.65 30.59
CA LEU A 80 -21.98 51.95 30.92
C LEU A 80 -22.05 53.15 31.87
N THR A 81 -22.75 54.21 31.45
CA THR A 81 -23.06 55.35 32.32
C THR A 81 -24.36 55.09 33.05
N VAL A 82 -24.25 54.77 34.35
CA VAL A 82 -25.37 54.41 35.22
C VAL A 82 -25.99 55.66 35.86
N ASN A 83 -27.26 55.92 35.57
CA ASN A 83 -27.97 57.08 36.09
C ASN A 83 -28.67 56.78 37.43
N THR A 84 -28.71 57.78 38.34
CA THR A 84 -29.32 57.58 39.67
C THR A 84 -30.82 57.30 39.57
N GLY A 85 -31.24 56.15 40.09
CA GLY A 85 -32.64 55.74 40.10
C GLY A 85 -33.17 55.16 38.78
N GLU A 86 -32.31 55.00 37.78
CA GLU A 86 -32.61 54.32 36.52
C GLU A 86 -31.90 52.96 36.55
N ASP A 87 -32.64 51.88 36.78
CA ASP A 87 -32.16 50.50 36.77
C ASP A 87 -32.20 49.89 35.37
N PHE A 88 -31.21 49.09 35.00
CA PHE A 88 -31.24 48.37 33.72
C PHE A 88 -30.81 46.92 33.90
N GLU A 89 -31.18 46.09 32.93
CA GLU A 89 -30.82 44.68 32.92
C GLU A 89 -29.47 44.50 32.21
N LEU A 90 -28.57 43.74 32.82
CA LEU A 90 -27.31 43.31 32.22
C LEU A 90 -27.37 41.79 32.08
N ARG A 91 -27.29 41.29 30.85
CA ARG A 91 -27.38 39.86 30.53
C ARG A 91 -26.05 39.36 29.99
N PHE A 92 -25.65 38.21 30.49
CA PHE A 92 -24.51 37.41 30.04
C PHE A 92 -25.05 36.12 29.44
N ALA A 93 -24.22 35.41 28.69
CA ALA A 93 -24.57 34.09 28.13
C ALA A 93 -24.95 33.05 29.20
N ASN A 94 -24.62 33.26 30.48
CA ASN A 94 -24.93 32.33 31.58
C ASN A 94 -25.96 32.86 32.59
N GLY A 95 -26.63 33.99 32.31
CA GLY A 95 -27.65 34.55 33.19
C GLY A 95 -27.73 36.07 33.17
N ASN A 96 -28.76 36.60 33.83
CA ASN A 96 -29.00 38.04 33.91
C ASN A 96 -28.89 38.60 35.33
N THR A 97 -28.67 39.92 35.40
CA THR A 97 -28.67 40.69 36.65
C THR A 97 -29.20 42.10 36.42
N THR A 98 -29.37 42.86 37.49
CA THR A 98 -29.81 44.26 37.43
C THR A 98 -28.71 45.19 37.91
N VAL A 99 -28.47 46.26 37.17
CA VAL A 99 -27.54 47.32 37.55
C VAL A 99 -28.32 48.57 37.95
N ASN A 100 -27.93 49.21 39.05
CA ASN A 100 -28.54 50.46 39.51
C ASN A 100 -27.52 51.38 40.18
N LEU A 101 -27.73 52.70 40.09
CA LEU A 101 -27.04 53.68 40.93
C LEU A 101 -28.01 54.19 42.00
N ASN A 102 -27.72 53.86 43.26
CA ASN A 102 -28.63 54.13 44.36
C ASN A 102 -28.51 55.58 44.88
N ASN A 103 -29.41 55.99 45.79
CA ASN A 103 -29.43 57.34 46.37
C ASN A 103 -28.18 57.70 47.20
N ASN A 104 -27.39 56.70 47.61
CA ASN A 104 -26.12 56.88 48.32
C ASN A 104 -24.92 57.04 47.35
N GLN A 105 -25.16 57.07 46.03
CA GLN A 105 -24.13 57.12 44.98
C GLN A 105 -23.25 55.86 44.91
N GLU A 106 -23.81 54.71 45.27
CA GLU A 106 -23.17 53.39 45.12
C GLU A 106 -23.80 52.68 43.91
N ILE A 107 -22.97 52.06 43.07
CA ILE A 107 -23.46 51.21 41.96
C ILE A 107 -23.71 49.82 42.54
N THR A 108 -24.86 49.24 42.27
CA THR A 108 -25.16 47.85 42.59
C THR A 108 -25.25 47.04 41.32
N VAL A 109 -24.62 45.87 41.30
CA VAL A 109 -24.73 44.86 40.23
C VAL A 109 -25.29 43.61 40.90
N GLY A 110 -26.57 43.31 40.65
CA GLY A 110 -27.31 42.28 41.39
C GLY A 110 -27.26 42.49 42.90
N SER A 111 -26.64 41.54 43.61
CA SER A 111 -26.43 41.59 45.06
C SER A 111 -25.17 42.35 45.49
N GLU A 112 -24.24 42.64 44.58
CA GLU A 112 -22.97 43.28 44.88
C GLU A 112 -23.05 44.80 44.87
N VAL A 113 -22.26 45.45 45.74
CA VAL A 113 -22.25 46.90 45.93
C VAL A 113 -20.84 47.44 45.69
N LEU A 114 -20.70 48.28 44.66
CA LEU A 114 -19.49 48.99 44.28
C LEU A 114 -19.57 50.44 44.79
N ALA A 115 -19.05 50.66 46.00
CA ALA A 115 -19.20 51.91 46.74
C ALA A 115 -18.20 53.00 46.34
N GLU A 116 -17.00 52.61 45.90
CA GLU A 116 -15.92 53.51 45.50
C GLU A 116 -15.42 53.22 44.07
N THR A 117 -14.74 54.20 43.47
CA THR A 117 -14.08 53.98 42.17
C THR A 117 -12.90 53.03 42.34
N GLY A 118 -12.86 51.99 41.52
CA GLY A 118 -11.92 50.87 41.60
C GLY A 118 -12.49 49.63 42.28
N ASP A 119 -13.73 49.67 42.81
CA ASP A 119 -14.41 48.47 43.28
C ASP A 119 -14.79 47.58 42.10
N GLU A 120 -14.57 46.28 42.25
CA GLU A 120 -14.88 45.23 41.28
C GLU A 120 -15.95 44.29 41.81
N VAL A 121 -16.78 43.75 40.92
CA VAL A 121 -17.74 42.70 41.27
C VAL A 121 -16.96 41.45 41.68
N ASN A 122 -17.35 40.86 42.81
CA ASN A 122 -16.94 39.50 43.13
C ASN A 122 -17.93 38.52 42.48
N GLU A 123 -17.50 37.87 41.41
CA GLU A 123 -18.31 36.92 40.65
C GLU A 123 -18.89 35.79 41.52
N GLU A 124 -18.14 35.28 42.50
CA GLU A 124 -18.57 34.17 43.37
C GLU A 124 -19.80 34.51 44.22
N ASN A 125 -20.01 35.81 44.46
CA ASN A 125 -21.12 36.33 45.27
C ASN A 125 -22.30 36.81 44.43
N LEU A 126 -22.16 36.86 43.10
CA LEU A 126 -23.21 37.36 42.22
C LEU A 126 -24.13 36.21 41.82
N GLN A 127 -25.35 36.23 42.35
CA GLN A 127 -26.37 35.27 41.94
C GLN A 127 -27.08 35.77 40.68
N LEU A 128 -26.86 35.09 39.56
CA LEU A 128 -27.57 35.38 38.30
C LEU A 128 -28.99 34.81 38.30
N GLY A 129 -29.87 35.47 37.57
CA GLY A 129 -31.19 34.96 37.19
C GLY A 129 -31.10 33.91 36.08
N PRO A 130 -32.24 33.52 35.47
CA PRO A 130 -32.21 32.63 34.31
C PRO A 130 -31.42 33.26 33.16
N ASP A 131 -30.81 32.42 32.33
CA ASP A 131 -30.29 32.87 31.05
C ASP A 131 -31.44 33.28 30.14
N GLU A 132 -31.38 34.54 29.71
CA GLU A 132 -32.27 35.16 28.72
C GLU A 132 -31.44 35.99 27.72
N SER A 133 -30.15 35.70 27.55
CA SER A 133 -29.31 36.42 26.58
C SER A 133 -29.86 36.26 25.17
N GLU A 134 -29.96 37.37 24.45
CA GLU A 134 -30.36 37.42 23.04
C GLU A 134 -29.15 37.68 22.12
N VAL A 135 -27.94 37.83 22.69
CA VAL A 135 -26.67 37.72 21.98
C VAL A 135 -26.21 36.27 22.09
N GLY A 136 -26.05 35.60 20.96
CA GLY A 136 -25.35 34.31 20.95
C GLY A 136 -23.92 34.57 21.38
N GLY A 137 -23.40 33.76 22.30
CA GLY A 137 -21.95 33.72 22.52
C GLY A 137 -21.22 33.46 21.21
N ALA A 138 -19.91 33.72 21.17
CA ALA A 138 -19.13 33.05 20.15
C ALA A 138 -19.45 31.54 20.27
N GLU A 139 -19.66 30.87 19.15
CA GLU A 139 -19.82 29.42 19.15
C GLU A 139 -18.44 28.82 18.86
N PRO A 140 -18.03 27.76 19.58
CA PRO A 140 -16.77 27.09 19.31
C PRO A 140 -16.69 26.73 17.83
N SER A 141 -15.54 26.97 17.20
CA SER A 141 -15.37 26.66 15.78
C SER A 141 -13.94 26.35 15.41
N ILE A 142 -13.77 25.49 14.41
CA ILE A 142 -12.52 25.32 13.68
C ILE A 142 -12.56 26.27 12.48
N SER A 143 -11.78 27.35 12.56
CA SER A 143 -11.81 28.45 11.58
C SER A 143 -11.05 28.13 10.29
N ASN A 144 -9.93 27.40 10.40
CA ASN A 144 -9.14 26.94 9.26
C ASN A 144 -8.25 25.77 9.67
N VAL A 145 -8.01 24.85 8.73
CA VAL A 145 -6.97 23.81 8.80
C VAL A 145 -6.11 24.00 7.56
N ASP A 146 -4.80 23.97 7.71
CA ASP A 146 -3.83 24.21 6.64
C ASP A 146 -2.68 23.21 6.78
N ALA A 147 -2.25 22.63 5.68
CA ALA A 147 -1.07 21.76 5.62
C ALA A 147 0.09 22.45 4.90
N ASP A 148 1.29 22.41 5.47
CA ASP A 148 2.51 22.91 4.80
C ASP A 148 3.72 21.99 5.07
N PRO A 149 4.41 21.49 4.02
CA PRO A 149 4.06 21.62 2.60
C PRO A 149 2.85 20.77 2.17
N ASP A 150 2.13 21.26 1.15
CA ASP A 150 1.18 20.50 0.33
C ASP A 150 1.42 20.85 -1.17
N PRO A 151 1.80 19.88 -2.03
CA PRO A 151 2.02 18.46 -1.72
C PRO A 151 3.27 18.22 -0.87
N VAL A 152 3.31 17.10 -0.15
CA VAL A 152 4.46 16.61 0.61
C VAL A 152 5.16 15.48 -0.14
N ASP A 153 6.49 15.48 -0.17
CA ASP A 153 7.27 14.36 -0.72
C ASP A 153 7.42 13.26 0.35
N GLU A 154 7.32 11.99 -0.03
CA GLU A 154 7.69 10.88 0.84
C GLU A 154 9.11 11.05 1.43
N GLY A 155 9.31 10.53 2.64
CA GLY A 155 10.54 10.72 3.42
C GLY A 155 10.72 12.13 3.97
N SER A 156 9.73 13.01 3.78
CA SER A 156 9.65 14.35 4.39
C SER A 156 8.52 14.40 5.44
N SER A 157 8.12 15.60 5.85
CA SER A 157 7.02 15.78 6.81
C SER A 157 6.19 16.99 6.41
N THR A 158 4.89 16.93 6.69
CA THR A 158 3.96 18.06 6.57
C THR A 158 3.43 18.46 7.94
N THR A 159 3.17 19.75 8.14
CA THR A 159 2.62 20.27 9.40
C THR A 159 1.19 20.72 9.18
N LEU A 160 0.24 20.09 9.88
CA LEU A 160 -1.13 20.57 9.98
C LEU A 160 -1.19 21.69 11.03
N THR A 161 -1.74 22.84 10.64
CA THR A 161 -2.02 23.98 11.53
C THR A 161 -3.52 24.18 11.65
N VAL A 162 -4.06 23.97 12.85
CA VAL A 162 -5.48 24.13 13.18
C VAL A 162 -5.65 25.49 13.87
N ASN A 163 -6.49 26.35 13.29
CA ASN A 163 -6.86 27.63 13.89
C ASN A 163 -8.31 27.56 14.35
N THR A 164 -8.57 27.93 15.59
CA THR A 164 -9.90 27.82 16.21
C THR A 164 -10.43 29.19 16.63
N SER A 165 -11.67 29.24 17.10
CA SER A 165 -12.26 30.38 17.80
C SER A 165 -13.13 29.83 18.91
N ASP A 166 -13.12 30.50 20.07
CA ASP A 166 -13.95 30.14 21.23
C ASP A 166 -13.78 28.67 21.68
N ILE A 167 -12.56 28.15 21.59
CA ILE A 167 -12.15 26.87 22.15
C ILE A 167 -11.10 27.17 23.23
N ASP A 168 -11.35 26.68 24.45
CA ASP A 168 -10.51 26.93 25.61
C ASP A 168 -9.06 26.44 25.43
N ASP A 169 -8.12 27.17 26.02
CA ASP A 169 -6.71 26.74 26.09
C ASP A 169 -6.57 25.41 26.85
N GLY A 170 -5.85 24.47 26.24
CA GLY A 170 -5.68 23.10 26.74
C GLY A 170 -6.79 22.14 26.30
N ALA A 171 -7.84 22.62 25.60
CA ALA A 171 -8.80 21.74 24.96
C ALA A 171 -8.18 21.02 23.75
N THR A 172 -8.74 19.88 23.36
CA THR A 172 -8.17 19.02 22.32
C THR A 172 -9.11 18.88 21.13
N VAL A 173 -8.58 19.07 19.92
CA VAL A 173 -9.25 18.72 18.65
C VAL A 173 -8.76 17.35 18.21
N ASN A 174 -9.67 16.42 18.03
CA ASN A 174 -9.36 15.07 17.56
C ASN A 174 -9.08 15.07 16.06
N TYR A 175 -8.17 14.20 15.60
CA TYR A 175 -7.89 14.02 14.17
C TYR A 175 -7.92 12.53 13.77
N GLY A 176 -8.26 12.28 12.51
CA GLY A 176 -8.15 10.99 11.84
C GLY A 176 -7.71 11.17 10.40
N LEU A 177 -6.67 10.46 9.98
CA LEU A 177 -6.15 10.42 8.63
C LEU A 177 -6.81 9.26 7.90
N THR A 178 -7.38 9.55 6.74
CA THR A 178 -7.99 8.59 5.81
C THR A 178 -7.51 8.94 4.41
N GLY A 179 -7.58 8.05 3.43
CA GLY A 179 -7.18 8.46 2.09
C GLY A 179 -7.11 7.33 1.09
N ASN A 180 -6.62 7.66 -0.10
CA ASN A 180 -6.44 6.69 -1.18
C ASN A 180 -4.96 6.38 -1.34
N GLY A 181 -4.62 5.09 -1.31
CA GLY A 181 -3.23 4.64 -1.33
C GLY A 181 -2.49 5.09 -0.08
N ILE A 182 -3.16 5.14 1.08
CA ILE A 182 -2.47 5.34 2.35
C ILE A 182 -2.95 4.34 3.39
N ASN A 183 -2.03 3.95 4.25
CA ASN A 183 -2.21 3.06 5.38
C ASN A 183 -1.15 3.42 6.46
N ALA A 184 -1.02 2.60 7.50
CA ALA A 184 -0.14 2.91 8.62
C ALA A 184 1.35 2.86 8.29
N VAL A 185 1.76 2.13 7.24
CA VAL A 185 3.17 2.03 6.85
C VAL A 185 3.68 3.30 6.17
N ASP A 186 2.77 4.16 5.69
CA ASP A 186 3.10 5.39 4.95
C ASP A 186 3.42 6.56 5.89
N PHE A 187 3.23 6.38 7.21
CA PHE A 187 3.45 7.42 8.21
C PHE A 187 4.29 6.91 9.38
N ASP A 188 5.27 7.73 9.83
CA ASP A 188 5.99 7.49 11.08
C ASP A 188 5.23 8.14 12.24
N GLY A 189 4.02 7.65 12.49
CA GLY A 189 3.11 8.17 13.50
C GLY A 189 1.70 7.57 13.41
N PRO A 190 0.86 7.77 14.44
CA PRO A 190 -0.49 7.23 14.43
C PRO A 190 -1.39 7.99 13.46
N LEU A 191 -2.27 7.26 12.76
CA LEU A 191 -3.25 7.82 11.83
C LEU A 191 -4.40 8.55 12.54
N SER A 192 -4.49 8.47 13.86
CA SER A 192 -5.47 9.22 14.65
C SER A 192 -4.86 9.73 15.94
N GLY A 193 -5.49 10.73 16.54
CA GLY A 193 -5.05 11.26 17.83
C GLY A 193 -5.73 12.59 18.15
N SER A 194 -5.04 13.42 18.94
CA SER A 194 -5.56 14.74 19.33
C SER A 194 -4.51 15.84 19.25
N ILE A 195 -4.98 17.06 19.01
CA ILE A 195 -4.20 18.29 18.88
C ILE A 195 -4.64 19.22 20.00
N GLU A 196 -3.72 19.58 20.90
CA GLU A 196 -3.98 20.55 21.97
C GLU A 196 -4.04 21.97 21.40
N ILE A 197 -5.10 22.70 21.73
CA ILE A 197 -5.33 24.09 21.32
C ILE A 197 -4.81 25.04 22.39
N ASN A 198 -3.98 25.99 21.99
CA ASN A 198 -3.49 27.07 22.85
C ASN A 198 -3.46 28.38 22.07
N ASN A 199 -3.99 29.46 22.66
CA ASN A 199 -4.16 30.76 22.01
C ASN A 199 -4.85 30.61 20.63
N ASN A 200 -5.96 29.86 20.60
CA ASN A 200 -6.74 29.59 19.39
C ASN A 200 -5.98 28.89 18.24
N SER A 201 -4.91 28.16 18.55
CA SER A 201 -4.14 27.43 17.55
C SER A 201 -3.54 26.13 18.09
N GLY A 202 -3.44 25.11 17.24
CA GLY A 202 -2.74 23.85 17.50
C GLY A 202 -2.04 23.34 16.25
N THR A 203 -1.01 22.51 16.41
CA THR A 203 -0.21 21.97 15.29
C THR A 203 0.08 20.49 15.45
N LEU A 204 0.08 19.76 14.34
CA LEU A 204 0.50 18.35 14.26
C LEU A 204 1.54 18.19 13.15
N GLU A 205 2.70 17.62 13.46
CA GLU A 205 3.71 17.23 12.48
C GLU A 205 3.43 15.77 12.05
N LEU A 206 3.32 15.56 10.74
CA LEU A 206 3.06 14.27 10.11
C LEU A 206 4.25 13.88 9.24
N PRO A 207 5.13 12.97 9.71
CA PRO A 207 6.20 12.43 8.90
C PRO A 207 5.66 11.37 7.95
N VAL A 208 5.95 11.52 6.65
CA VAL A 208 5.59 10.57 5.60
C VAL A 208 6.78 9.67 5.32
N VAL A 209 6.56 8.36 5.33
CA VAL A 209 7.59 7.35 5.10
C VAL A 209 7.88 7.26 3.60
N ALA A 210 9.14 7.05 3.24
CA ALA A 210 9.52 6.71 1.87
C ALA A 210 9.79 5.22 1.79
N ASP A 211 9.31 4.59 0.73
CA ASP A 211 9.55 3.18 0.46
C ASP A 211 10.08 2.95 -0.97
N GLU A 212 10.07 1.69 -1.42
CA GLU A 212 10.55 1.30 -2.75
C GLU A 212 9.40 0.97 -3.73
N ALA A 213 8.14 1.08 -3.29
CA ALA A 213 6.98 0.76 -4.11
C ALA A 213 6.58 1.97 -4.96
N THR A 214 6.27 1.73 -6.24
CA THR A 214 5.71 2.78 -7.11
C THR A 214 4.19 2.67 -7.10
N GLU A 215 3.57 3.43 -6.20
CA GLU A 215 2.14 3.36 -5.89
C GLU A 215 1.34 4.47 -6.59
N GLY A 216 2.03 5.45 -7.16
CA GLY A 216 1.44 6.53 -7.95
C GLY A 216 1.13 7.76 -7.12
N GLN A 217 0.02 8.45 -7.39
CA GLN A 217 -0.35 9.62 -6.59
C GLN A 217 -1.22 9.20 -5.41
N GLU A 218 -0.75 9.49 -4.22
CA GLU A 218 -1.43 9.22 -2.96
C GLU A 218 -1.98 10.52 -2.37
N THR A 219 -3.04 10.37 -1.57
CA THR A 219 -3.68 11.51 -0.91
C THR A 219 -4.21 11.07 0.45
N PHE A 220 -3.92 11.86 1.48
CA PHE A 220 -4.59 11.72 2.77
C PHE A 220 -5.50 12.92 3.05
N THR A 221 -6.58 12.65 3.77
CA THR A 221 -7.53 13.62 4.32
C THR A 221 -7.46 13.54 5.83
N ALA A 222 -7.05 14.64 6.46
CA ALA A 222 -7.19 14.83 7.88
C ALA A 222 -8.62 15.24 8.19
N ASN A 223 -9.36 14.40 8.91
CA ASN A 223 -10.68 14.68 9.45
C ASN A 223 -10.51 15.13 10.90
N LEU A 224 -10.99 16.32 11.23
CA LEU A 224 -10.88 16.92 12.54
C LEU A 224 -12.25 17.04 13.18
N SER A 225 -12.32 16.77 14.48
CA SER A 225 -13.54 16.94 15.26
C SER A 225 -13.26 17.54 16.63
N PHE A 226 -14.15 18.42 17.07
CA PHE A 226 -14.17 18.98 18.41
C PHE A 226 -15.56 18.77 19.01
N VAL A 227 -15.60 18.26 20.24
CA VAL A 227 -16.84 18.15 21.02
C VAL A 227 -16.80 19.19 22.12
N ASP A 228 -17.80 20.07 22.13
CA ASP A 228 -17.96 21.02 23.22
C ASP A 228 -18.58 20.32 24.43
N GLY A 229 -17.78 20.05 25.46
CA GLY A 229 -18.19 19.42 26.71
C GLY A 229 -17.48 18.11 27.06
N ALA A 230 -18.14 17.28 27.88
CA ALA A 230 -17.58 16.01 28.32
C ALA A 230 -17.55 14.99 27.17
N GLN A 231 -16.36 14.44 26.90
CA GLN A 231 -16.12 13.43 25.87
C GLN A 231 -15.31 12.26 26.41
N ALA A 232 -15.47 11.10 25.80
CA ALA A 232 -14.64 9.92 25.99
C ALA A 232 -14.13 9.45 24.63
N ALA A 233 -12.82 9.38 24.46
CA ALA A 233 -12.20 8.85 23.25
C ALA A 233 -11.71 7.42 23.49
N VAL A 234 -12.03 6.53 22.55
CA VAL A 234 -11.36 5.23 22.39
C VAL A 234 -10.31 5.46 21.31
N GLU A 235 -9.04 5.33 21.68
CA GLU A 235 -7.86 5.66 20.87
C GLU A 235 -6.98 4.42 20.74
N ASP A 236 -6.67 4.07 19.49
CA ASP A 236 -5.78 2.97 19.13
C ASP A 236 -6.11 1.67 19.90
N PRO A 237 -7.33 1.13 19.69
CA PRO A 237 -7.78 -0.02 20.44
C PRO A 237 -6.87 -1.24 20.23
N ILE A 238 -6.65 -2.02 21.28
CA ILE A 238 -5.89 -3.26 21.23
C ILE A 238 -6.85 -4.41 21.46
N ILE A 239 -6.73 -5.45 20.62
CA ILE A 239 -7.41 -6.72 20.84
C ILE A 239 -6.40 -7.67 21.47
N GLY A 240 -6.62 -7.99 22.75
CA GLY A 240 -5.81 -8.93 23.52
C GLY A 240 -6.51 -10.27 23.75
N PHE A 241 -5.75 -11.26 24.21
CA PHE A 241 -6.28 -12.57 24.60
C PHE A 241 -5.84 -12.99 26.01
N ASP A 242 -6.81 -13.35 26.86
CA ASP A 242 -6.57 -13.97 28.15
C ASP A 242 -7.53 -15.15 28.37
N GLU A 243 -6.98 -16.37 28.43
CA GLU A 243 -7.73 -17.60 28.69
C GLU A 243 -8.53 -17.52 30.01
N SER A 244 -8.09 -16.71 30.98
CA SER A 244 -8.79 -16.53 32.25
C SER A 244 -10.12 -15.78 32.12
N ARG A 245 -10.29 -15.00 31.03
CA ARG A 245 -11.51 -14.28 30.67
C ARG A 245 -12.49 -15.16 29.88
N ALA A 246 -12.05 -16.34 29.42
CA ALA A 246 -12.92 -17.26 28.70
C ALA A 246 -14.00 -17.84 29.64
N GLY A 247 -15.28 -17.65 29.31
CA GLY A 247 -16.39 -18.16 30.09
C GLY A 247 -17.73 -17.48 29.81
N GLY A 248 -18.82 -18.20 30.02
CA GLY A 248 -20.15 -17.72 29.62
C GLY A 248 -20.22 -17.59 28.10
N ASP A 249 -20.48 -16.38 27.62
CA ASP A 249 -20.54 -16.02 26.19
C ASP A 249 -19.22 -15.39 25.69
N ALA A 250 -18.25 -15.10 26.57
CA ALA A 250 -16.94 -14.55 26.20
C ALA A 250 -15.92 -15.63 25.81
N SER A 251 -15.14 -15.35 24.76
CA SER A 251 -14.14 -16.26 24.19
C SER A 251 -12.76 -16.18 24.84
N GLY A 252 -12.52 -15.15 25.67
CA GLY A 252 -11.20 -14.81 26.22
C GLY A 252 -10.51 -13.69 25.45
N PHE A 253 -11.00 -13.33 24.26
CA PHE A 253 -10.64 -12.09 23.60
C PHE A 253 -11.28 -10.89 24.31
N PHE A 254 -10.54 -9.79 24.36
CA PHE A 254 -11.02 -8.53 24.93
C PHE A 254 -10.48 -7.34 24.15
N LEU A 255 -11.24 -6.26 24.19
CA LEU A 255 -10.88 -4.95 23.68
C LEU A 255 -10.35 -4.12 24.84
N GLU A 256 -9.13 -3.61 24.71
CA GLU A 256 -8.56 -2.62 25.60
C GLU A 256 -8.28 -1.32 24.86
N ASN A 257 -8.39 -0.21 25.59
CA ASN A 257 -7.93 1.09 25.13
C ASN A 257 -6.44 1.18 25.45
N ALA A 258 -5.60 1.52 24.46
CA ALA A 258 -4.16 1.70 24.70
C ALA A 258 -3.89 2.76 25.80
N SER A 259 -4.70 3.83 25.79
CA SER A 259 -4.75 4.84 26.83
C SER A 259 -5.89 4.55 27.82
N PRO A 260 -5.63 4.28 29.12
CA PRO A 260 -6.68 4.00 30.08
C PRO A 260 -7.73 5.14 30.15
N LEU A 261 -9.00 4.75 30.13
CA LEU A 261 -10.13 5.66 30.17
C LEU A 261 -10.27 6.24 31.59
N ASN A 262 -10.28 7.58 31.68
CA ASN A 262 -10.46 8.28 32.95
C ASN A 262 -11.95 8.47 33.23
N VAL A 263 -12.56 7.49 33.91
CA VAL A 263 -13.97 7.55 34.29
C VAL A 263 -14.12 8.39 35.57
N PRO A 264 -14.92 9.47 35.57
CA PRO A 264 -15.17 10.28 36.76
C PRO A 264 -15.67 9.42 37.92
N ASP A 265 -15.16 9.67 39.13
CA ASP A 265 -15.50 8.96 40.37
C ASP A 265 -15.16 7.45 40.42
N ALA A 266 -14.51 6.89 39.39
CA ALA A 266 -13.99 5.53 39.43
C ALA A 266 -12.75 5.43 40.36
N SER A 267 -12.62 4.30 41.06
CA SER A 267 -11.48 4.07 41.97
C SER A 267 -10.17 3.69 41.27
N SER A 268 -10.21 3.47 39.96
CA SER A 268 -9.12 3.01 39.11
C SER A 268 -9.40 3.38 37.65
N GLU A 269 -8.35 3.65 36.89
CA GLU A 269 -8.42 3.80 35.43
C GLU A 269 -8.91 2.50 34.79
N VAL A 270 -9.68 2.61 33.69
CA VAL A 270 -10.25 1.46 32.98
C VAL A 270 -9.55 1.30 31.64
N SER A 271 -8.75 0.25 31.47
CA SER A 271 -8.17 -0.07 30.16
C SER A 271 -9.07 -1.02 29.36
N ILE A 272 -9.66 -2.04 29.99
CA ILE A 272 -10.46 -3.05 29.29
C ILE A 272 -11.91 -2.59 29.14
N LEU A 273 -12.35 -2.42 27.90
CA LEU A 273 -13.64 -1.87 27.54
C LEU A 273 -14.70 -2.95 27.33
N ALA A 274 -14.33 -4.04 26.64
CA ALA A 274 -15.26 -5.10 26.27
C ALA A 274 -14.57 -6.47 26.24
N ASP A 275 -15.34 -7.52 26.51
CA ASP A 275 -15.00 -8.89 26.14
C ASP A 275 -15.62 -9.20 24.77
N ALA A 276 -15.02 -10.12 24.01
CA ALA A 276 -15.54 -10.54 22.72
C ALA A 276 -16.13 -11.96 22.79
N SER A 277 -17.24 -12.19 22.09
CA SER A 277 -17.81 -13.54 21.95
C SER A 277 -16.95 -14.44 21.04
N ALA A 278 -17.34 -15.70 20.86
CA ALA A 278 -16.56 -16.65 20.07
C ALA A 278 -16.74 -16.40 18.57
N PRO A 279 -15.65 -16.19 17.80
CA PRO A 279 -15.75 -15.90 16.39
C PRO A 279 -16.12 -17.14 15.55
N GLU A 280 -16.84 -16.91 14.46
CA GLU A 280 -16.85 -17.79 13.30
C GLU A 280 -15.62 -17.48 12.44
N VAL A 281 -14.72 -18.46 12.25
CA VAL A 281 -13.44 -18.26 11.56
C VAL A 281 -13.47 -18.88 10.16
N ALA A 282 -13.07 -18.10 9.15
CA ALA A 282 -12.83 -18.55 7.79
C ALA A 282 -11.41 -18.17 7.36
N VAL A 283 -10.56 -19.17 7.14
CA VAL A 283 -9.16 -18.97 6.71
C VAL A 283 -9.02 -19.30 5.21
N ASP A 284 -8.44 -18.39 4.44
CA ASP A 284 -8.01 -18.60 3.06
C ASP A 284 -6.48 -18.56 2.97
N ALA A 285 -5.86 -19.70 3.30
CA ALA A 285 -4.41 -19.85 3.29
C ALA A 285 -3.79 -19.71 1.89
N ALA A 286 -4.57 -19.83 0.81
CA ALA A 286 -4.04 -19.63 -0.54
C ALA A 286 -3.79 -18.16 -0.85
N ASN A 287 -4.62 -17.28 -0.27
CA ASN A 287 -4.53 -15.83 -0.44
C ASN A 287 -3.93 -15.13 0.78
N GLY A 288 -3.57 -15.88 1.83
CA GLY A 288 -2.95 -15.33 3.03
C GLY A 288 -3.91 -14.46 3.86
N THR A 289 -5.20 -14.81 3.93
CA THR A 289 -6.21 -14.02 4.65
C THR A 289 -7.06 -14.84 5.60
N ALA A 290 -7.67 -14.19 6.59
CA ALA A 290 -8.69 -14.78 7.44
C ALA A 290 -9.78 -13.76 7.81
N THR A 291 -11.02 -14.21 7.82
CA THR A 291 -12.16 -13.45 8.33
C THR A 291 -12.64 -14.08 9.63
N LEU A 292 -12.71 -13.29 10.70
CA LEU A 292 -13.38 -13.63 11.96
C LEU A 292 -14.66 -12.82 12.03
N SER A 293 -15.81 -13.48 12.16
CA SER A 293 -17.13 -12.82 12.10
C SER A 293 -18.07 -13.36 13.17
N GLY A 294 -19.23 -12.72 13.34
CA GLY A 294 -20.21 -13.12 14.34
C GLY A 294 -19.73 -12.90 15.78
N ILE A 295 -18.83 -11.93 15.98
CA ILE A 295 -18.31 -11.56 17.28
C ILE A 295 -19.23 -10.49 17.85
N ASP A 296 -19.76 -10.73 19.04
CA ASP A 296 -20.48 -9.73 19.83
C ASP A 296 -19.48 -9.09 20.81
N LEU A 297 -19.53 -7.76 20.96
CA LEU A 297 -18.86 -7.04 22.02
C LEU A 297 -19.73 -7.04 23.27
N LEU A 298 -19.16 -7.51 24.36
CA LEU A 298 -19.82 -7.67 25.64
C LEU A 298 -19.18 -6.70 26.64
N LEU A 299 -19.96 -5.83 27.28
CA LEU A 299 -19.43 -4.84 28.22
C LEU A 299 -18.60 -5.52 29.32
N SER A 300 -17.36 -5.07 29.50
CA SER A 300 -16.45 -5.70 30.46
C SER A 300 -16.94 -5.52 31.91
N PRO A 301 -16.67 -6.48 32.82
CA PRO A 301 -16.93 -6.29 34.24
C PRO A 301 -16.22 -5.07 34.83
N GLU A 302 -15.03 -4.73 34.32
CA GLU A 302 -14.24 -3.58 34.75
C GLU A 302 -14.94 -2.26 34.41
N LEU A 303 -15.42 -2.11 33.18
CA LEU A 303 -16.13 -0.91 32.74
C LEU A 303 -17.52 -0.83 33.40
N ALA A 304 -18.25 -1.94 33.53
CA ALA A 304 -19.53 -1.99 34.23
C ALA A 304 -19.41 -1.52 35.70
N LEU A 305 -18.36 -1.96 36.39
CA LEU A 305 -18.06 -1.53 37.75
C LEU A 305 -17.70 -0.04 37.82
N ALA A 306 -16.92 0.46 36.86
CA ALA A 306 -16.56 1.87 36.78
C ALA A 306 -17.77 2.78 36.48
N LEU A 307 -18.73 2.30 35.71
CA LEU A 307 -20.03 2.94 35.49
C LEU A 307 -20.97 2.82 36.70
N GLY A 308 -20.60 2.05 37.73
CA GLY A 308 -21.35 1.90 38.98
C GLY A 308 -22.53 0.93 38.91
N ASP A 309 -22.62 0.11 37.85
CA ASP A 309 -23.67 -0.90 37.68
C ASP A 309 -23.10 -2.23 37.16
N ASP A 310 -22.71 -3.09 38.11
CA ASP A 310 -22.22 -4.45 37.84
C ASP A 310 -23.19 -5.30 37.00
N SER A 311 -24.48 -4.94 36.91
CA SER A 311 -25.45 -5.71 36.12
C SER A 311 -25.31 -5.49 34.61
N LEU A 312 -24.57 -4.47 34.20
CA LEU A 312 -24.25 -4.21 32.80
C LEU A 312 -23.19 -5.16 32.25
N ALA A 313 -22.40 -5.82 33.11
CA ALA A 313 -21.33 -6.74 32.68
C ALA A 313 -21.89 -7.88 31.82
N GLY A 314 -21.30 -8.10 30.65
CA GLY A 314 -21.73 -9.09 29.67
C GLY A 314 -22.93 -8.65 28.82
N THR A 315 -23.37 -7.39 28.93
CA THR A 315 -24.38 -6.84 28.01
C THR A 315 -23.76 -6.68 26.64
N ASP A 316 -24.47 -7.13 25.61
CA ASP A 316 -24.12 -6.90 24.21
C ASP A 316 -24.18 -5.39 23.91
N ILE A 317 -23.06 -4.84 23.48
CA ILE A 317 -22.85 -3.42 23.15
C ILE A 317 -22.48 -3.20 21.69
N GLY A 318 -22.44 -4.23 20.84
CA GLY A 318 -22.04 -4.08 19.45
C GLY A 318 -21.55 -5.36 18.78
N ASP A 319 -21.28 -5.26 17.48
CA ASP A 319 -20.76 -6.37 16.67
C ASP A 319 -19.36 -6.07 16.14
N VAL A 320 -18.55 -7.10 15.94
CA VAL A 320 -17.19 -7.01 15.39
C VAL A 320 -16.98 -8.03 14.27
N GLN A 321 -16.23 -7.60 13.26
CA GLN A 321 -15.64 -8.45 12.24
C GLN A 321 -14.16 -8.08 12.07
N ILE A 322 -13.29 -9.07 11.91
CA ILE A 322 -11.86 -8.86 11.67
C ILE A 322 -11.55 -9.51 10.32
N ASP A 323 -11.15 -8.71 9.34
CA ASP A 323 -10.65 -9.15 8.04
C ASP A 323 -9.13 -8.99 8.05
N ALA A 324 -8.44 -10.06 8.44
CA ALA A 324 -7.01 -10.08 8.70
C ALA A 324 -6.19 -10.58 7.50
N GLU A 325 -5.05 -9.94 7.29
CA GLU A 325 -3.95 -10.44 6.48
C GLU A 325 -3.01 -11.29 7.33
N LEU A 326 -2.51 -12.37 6.76
CA LEU A 326 -1.78 -13.41 7.46
C LEU A 326 -0.40 -13.67 6.82
N THR A 327 0.60 -13.75 7.68
CA THR A 327 1.95 -14.23 7.32
C THR A 327 2.25 -15.59 7.97
N PRO A 328 2.95 -16.52 7.27
CA PRO A 328 3.34 -17.79 7.87
C PRO A 328 4.23 -17.62 9.11
N SER A 329 3.88 -18.27 10.22
CA SER A 329 4.62 -18.26 11.48
C SER A 329 4.75 -19.68 12.05
N GLY A 330 5.79 -20.40 11.60
CA GLY A 330 5.98 -21.81 11.95
C GLY A 330 4.87 -22.70 11.39
N ASP A 331 4.17 -23.44 12.26
CA ASP A 331 2.99 -24.25 11.90
C ASP A 331 1.67 -23.43 11.95
N ASN A 332 1.76 -22.13 12.26
CA ASN A 332 0.65 -21.21 12.48
C ASN A 332 0.74 -20.00 11.52
N PHE A 333 -0.16 -19.04 11.69
CA PHE A 333 -0.19 -17.78 10.95
C PHE A 333 -0.18 -16.59 11.92
N ALA A 334 0.63 -15.57 11.64
CA ALA A 334 0.61 -14.30 12.38
C ALA A 334 -0.24 -13.29 11.61
N VAL A 335 -1.06 -12.52 12.33
CA VAL A 335 -1.80 -11.40 11.75
C VAL A 335 -0.80 -10.28 11.46
N SER A 336 -0.67 -9.89 10.20
CA SER A 336 0.27 -8.85 9.75
C SER A 336 -0.41 -7.53 9.39
N GLY A 337 -1.72 -7.54 9.13
CA GLY A 337 -2.47 -6.37 8.68
C GLY A 337 -3.95 -6.69 8.51
N GLY A 338 -4.66 -5.80 7.80
CA GLY A 338 -6.09 -5.91 7.52
C GLY A 338 -6.93 -4.89 8.30
N THR A 339 -8.23 -5.15 8.44
CA THR A 339 -9.20 -4.22 9.02
C THR A 339 -10.05 -4.88 10.08
N THR A 340 -10.18 -4.25 11.24
CA THR A 340 -11.19 -4.58 12.25
C THR A 340 -12.37 -3.64 12.12
N SER A 341 -13.49 -4.21 11.70
CA SER A 341 -14.75 -3.50 11.56
C SER A 341 -15.60 -3.66 12.82
N VAL A 342 -16.20 -2.56 13.30
CA VAL A 342 -16.98 -2.53 14.54
C VAL A 342 -18.30 -1.81 14.30
N SER A 343 -19.37 -2.24 14.98
CA SER A 343 -20.58 -1.43 15.17
C SER A 343 -20.89 -1.35 16.66
N LEU A 344 -21.50 -0.25 17.09
CA LEU A 344 -21.95 -0.09 18.47
C LEU A 344 -23.48 -0.14 18.52
N ALA A 345 -24.03 -0.88 19.47
CA ALA A 345 -25.46 -0.99 19.65
C ALA A 345 -26.04 0.36 20.12
N ALA A 346 -26.72 1.09 19.22
CA ALA A 346 -27.30 2.39 19.51
C ALA A 346 -28.21 2.41 20.75
N SER A 347 -28.94 1.32 21.02
CA SER A 347 -29.76 1.20 22.22
C SER A 347 -28.96 1.11 23.53
N ALA A 348 -27.74 0.54 23.47
CA ALA A 348 -26.83 0.51 24.61
C ALA A 348 -26.29 1.91 24.89
N LEU A 349 -25.86 2.64 23.84
CA LEU A 349 -25.41 4.03 23.94
C LEU A 349 -26.51 4.96 24.48
N GLU A 350 -27.75 4.86 23.97
CA GLU A 350 -28.90 5.65 24.45
C GLU A 350 -29.19 5.39 25.93
N THR A 351 -29.06 4.14 26.39
CA THR A 351 -29.26 3.79 27.81
C THR A 351 -28.20 4.42 28.71
N LEU A 352 -26.99 4.63 28.18
CA LEU A 352 -25.88 5.29 28.85
C LEU A 352 -25.91 6.83 28.69
N GLY A 353 -26.83 7.38 27.90
CA GLY A 353 -26.89 8.82 27.60
C GLY A 353 -25.74 9.29 26.70
N LEU A 354 -25.16 8.38 25.93
CA LEU A 354 -24.04 8.64 25.04
C LEU A 354 -24.48 8.59 23.58
N GLU A 355 -23.80 9.37 22.75
CA GLU A 355 -23.92 9.36 21.30
C GLU A 355 -22.51 9.30 20.69
N LEU A 356 -22.41 8.80 19.47
CA LEU A 356 -21.17 8.90 18.71
C LEU A 356 -20.98 10.35 18.26
N ALA A 357 -19.80 10.89 18.49
CA ALA A 357 -19.42 12.24 18.12
C ALA A 357 -18.71 12.28 16.77
N ALA A 358 -17.68 11.45 16.60
CA ALA A 358 -16.85 11.39 15.42
C ALA A 358 -16.23 10.00 15.26
N ASN A 359 -15.97 9.62 14.01
CA ASN A 359 -15.30 8.38 13.63
C ASN A 359 -14.05 8.66 12.79
N ASN A 360 -12.92 8.76 13.48
CA ASN A 360 -11.61 8.97 12.88
C ASN A 360 -10.97 7.62 12.60
N THR A 361 -11.65 6.77 11.83
CA THR A 361 -11.20 5.40 11.54
C THR A 361 -10.62 5.32 10.12
N PRO A 362 -9.38 4.84 9.93
CA PRO A 362 -8.67 5.03 8.66
C PRO A 362 -9.21 4.17 7.51
N ASP A 363 -9.80 3.01 7.82
CA ASP A 363 -10.26 2.04 6.83
C ASP A 363 -11.78 2.10 6.63
N GLU A 364 -12.23 1.69 5.43
CA GLU A 364 -13.64 1.46 5.16
C GLU A 364 -14.13 0.20 5.90
N PRO A 365 -15.21 0.28 6.71
CA PRO A 365 -15.73 -0.88 7.42
C PRO A 365 -16.36 -1.92 6.50
N ALA A 366 -16.36 -3.17 6.98
CA ALA A 366 -17.14 -4.25 6.40
C ALA A 366 -18.63 -3.90 6.39
N ALA A 367 -19.34 -4.41 5.36
CA ALA A 367 -20.71 -4.01 5.08
C ALA A 367 -21.66 -4.27 6.27
N GLY A 368 -22.28 -3.19 6.78
CA GLY A 368 -23.22 -3.23 7.89
C GLY A 368 -22.61 -2.95 9.25
N LEU A 369 -21.31 -2.63 9.30
CA LEU A 369 -20.61 -2.10 10.47
C LEU A 369 -20.29 -0.61 10.27
N ASP A 370 -19.99 0.08 11.36
CA ASP A 370 -19.95 1.55 11.43
C ASP A 370 -18.52 2.14 11.42
N PHE A 371 -17.52 1.35 11.82
CA PHE A 371 -16.14 1.79 12.05
C PHE A 371 -15.14 0.79 11.44
N GLY A 372 -14.09 1.27 10.77
CA GLY A 372 -13.02 0.43 10.20
C GLY A 372 -11.66 0.82 10.76
N PHE A 373 -11.19 0.09 11.77
CA PHE A 373 -9.88 0.31 12.37
C PHE A 373 -8.82 -0.51 11.64
N SER A 374 -7.78 0.16 11.14
CA SER A 374 -6.66 -0.52 10.46
C SER A 374 -5.85 -1.33 11.46
N ILE A 375 -5.46 -2.54 11.08
CA ILE A 375 -4.60 -3.41 11.89
C ILE A 375 -3.14 -3.04 11.63
N ASN A 376 -2.44 -2.62 12.68
CA ASN A 376 -1.05 -2.15 12.64
C ASN A 376 -0.14 -3.08 13.45
N ASN A 377 0.19 -4.24 12.91
CA ASN A 377 0.95 -5.26 13.63
C ASN A 377 2.46 -5.19 13.36
N ASP A 378 3.04 -4.00 13.48
CA ASP A 378 4.50 -3.78 13.49
C ASP A 378 5.17 -4.13 14.84
N ASP A 379 4.40 -4.59 15.82
CA ASP A 379 4.91 -4.96 17.14
C ASP A 379 5.59 -6.33 17.14
N ASP A 380 6.52 -6.56 18.08
CA ASP A 380 7.29 -7.80 18.25
C ASP A 380 6.43 -9.01 18.68
N ASN A 381 5.11 -8.83 18.91
CA ASN A 381 4.20 -9.84 19.46
C ASN A 381 2.82 -9.90 18.75
N PRO A 382 2.77 -10.10 17.42
CA PRO A 382 1.51 -10.15 16.69
C PRO A 382 0.66 -11.35 17.11
N LEU A 383 -0.67 -11.21 17.05
CA LEU A 383 -1.60 -12.31 17.27
C LEU A 383 -1.30 -13.46 16.30
N VAL A 384 -1.03 -14.64 16.86
CA VAL A 384 -0.79 -15.88 16.12
C VAL A 384 -2.02 -16.77 16.23
N VAL A 385 -2.51 -17.24 15.09
CA VAL A 385 -3.64 -18.17 14.96
C VAL A 385 -3.19 -19.50 14.36
N ALA A 386 -3.67 -20.60 14.91
CA ALA A 386 -3.46 -21.93 14.38
C ALA A 386 -4.24 -22.13 13.06
N PRO A 387 -3.93 -23.15 12.24
CA PRO A 387 -4.64 -23.40 10.98
C PRO A 387 -6.14 -23.69 11.12
N ASP A 388 -6.61 -24.02 12.32
CA ASP A 388 -8.03 -24.20 12.65
C ASP A 388 -8.70 -22.92 13.18
N GLY A 389 -8.00 -21.78 13.12
CA GLY A 389 -8.47 -20.48 13.59
C GLY A 389 -8.29 -20.25 15.09
N THR A 390 -7.75 -21.22 15.83
CA THR A 390 -7.59 -21.09 17.28
C THR A 390 -6.47 -20.09 17.60
N PRO A 391 -6.71 -19.07 18.43
CA PRO A 391 -5.66 -18.16 18.89
C PRO A 391 -4.62 -18.91 19.71
N VAL A 392 -3.34 -18.64 19.45
CA VAL A 392 -2.19 -19.26 20.14
C VAL A 392 -1.55 -18.27 21.11
N GLY A 393 -1.65 -16.97 20.84
CA GLY A 393 -1.18 -15.86 21.68
C GLY A 393 -0.76 -14.66 20.84
N GLY A 394 -0.44 -13.54 21.50
CA GLY A 394 -0.14 -12.26 20.84
C GLY A 394 -1.34 -11.32 20.84
N ASP A 395 -1.13 -10.10 20.36
CA ASP A 395 -2.12 -9.02 20.37
C ASP A 395 -2.29 -8.43 18.96
N VAL A 396 -3.39 -7.71 18.74
CA VAL A 396 -3.61 -6.94 17.51
C VAL A 396 -3.74 -5.47 17.87
N ASN A 397 -2.78 -4.68 17.40
CA ASN A 397 -2.81 -3.23 17.55
C ASN A 397 -3.58 -2.63 16.38
N HIS A 398 -4.29 -1.54 16.64
CA HIS A 398 -5.03 -0.84 15.60
C HIS A 398 -4.69 0.64 15.58
N SER A 399 -4.91 1.26 14.43
CA SER A 399 -5.07 2.71 14.31
C SER A 399 -6.54 3.09 14.21
N GLY A 400 -6.85 4.25 14.78
CA GLY A 400 -8.15 4.89 14.64
C GLY A 400 -8.72 5.31 15.98
N GLN A 401 -9.66 6.24 15.91
CA GLN A 401 -10.31 6.77 17.10
C GLN A 401 -11.82 6.84 16.91
N ALA A 402 -12.54 6.42 17.95
CA ALA A 402 -13.98 6.64 18.08
C ALA A 402 -14.25 7.54 19.30
N VAL A 403 -14.96 8.63 19.08
CA VAL A 403 -15.26 9.62 20.13
C VAL A 403 -16.72 9.50 20.53
N LEU A 404 -16.97 9.22 21.80
CA LEU A 404 -18.29 9.25 22.41
C LEU A 404 -18.50 10.59 23.12
N LYS A 405 -19.69 11.15 22.95
CA LYS A 405 -20.13 12.39 23.61
C LYS A 405 -21.39 12.16 24.42
N GLU A 406 -21.66 13.05 25.36
CA GLU A 406 -23.00 13.12 25.96
C GLU A 406 -24.06 13.44 24.89
N ALA A 407 -25.22 12.81 25.01
CA ALA A 407 -26.31 13.00 24.06
C ALA A 407 -26.72 14.49 23.96
N GLY A 408 -26.71 15.03 22.74
CA GLY A 408 -27.02 16.42 22.46
C GLY A 408 -25.85 17.41 22.57
N ALA A 409 -24.63 16.97 22.90
CA ALA A 409 -23.44 17.82 22.79
C ALA A 409 -23.14 18.18 21.32
N GLU A 410 -22.63 19.38 21.09
CA GLU A 410 -22.30 19.87 19.74
C GLU A 410 -20.98 19.27 19.24
N VAL A 411 -20.91 19.02 17.94
CA VAL A 411 -19.72 18.51 17.25
C VAL A 411 -19.38 19.46 16.14
N ILE A 412 -18.15 19.96 16.15
CA ILE A 412 -17.60 20.82 15.11
C ILE A 412 -16.59 19.99 14.33
N GLU A 413 -16.75 19.94 13.01
CA GLU A 413 -15.89 19.16 12.13
C GLU A 413 -15.20 20.04 11.10
N ALA A 414 -14.00 19.65 10.71
CA ALA A 414 -13.24 20.24 9.60
C ALA A 414 -12.43 19.15 8.89
N THR A 415 -12.02 19.41 7.65
CA THR A 415 -11.20 18.47 6.89
C THR A 415 -10.11 19.21 6.12
N GLU A 416 -8.96 18.58 5.93
CA GLU A 416 -7.90 19.05 5.04
C GLU A 416 -7.35 17.88 4.22
N GLU A 417 -7.29 18.02 2.90
CA GLU A 417 -6.74 17.02 1.98
C GLU A 417 -5.33 17.43 1.57
N VAL A 418 -4.38 16.50 1.62
CA VAL A 418 -2.97 16.70 1.30
C VAL A 418 -2.53 15.64 0.31
N ALA A 419 -1.82 16.05 -0.74
CA ALA A 419 -1.24 15.12 -1.70
C ALA A 419 0.16 14.67 -1.26
N ILE A 420 0.45 13.38 -1.41
CA ILE A 420 1.78 12.81 -1.23
C ILE A 420 2.39 12.57 -2.61
N ASN A 421 3.64 12.99 -2.79
CA ASN A 421 4.42 12.68 -3.98
C ASN A 421 5.26 11.44 -3.71
N ASP A 422 4.95 10.38 -4.46
CA ASP A 422 5.78 9.18 -4.58
C ASP A 422 7.21 9.55 -5.01
N THR A 423 8.18 9.19 -4.16
CA THR A 423 9.61 9.44 -4.39
C THR A 423 10.36 8.21 -4.86
N SER A 424 9.68 7.06 -4.94
CA SER A 424 10.22 5.84 -5.51
C SER A 424 10.60 6.06 -6.98
N VAL A 425 11.54 5.24 -7.45
CA VAL A 425 11.93 5.23 -8.85
C VAL A 425 11.48 3.91 -9.43
N ALA A 426 10.52 3.95 -10.36
CA ALA A 426 10.05 2.77 -11.07
C ALA A 426 11.24 1.92 -11.56
N VAL A 427 11.27 0.67 -11.13
CA VAL A 427 12.32 -0.28 -11.50
C VAL A 427 12.13 -0.64 -12.98
N GLY A 428 13.23 -0.78 -13.72
CA GLY A 428 13.18 -1.19 -15.12
C GLY A 428 12.70 -2.63 -15.25
N GLU A 429 11.75 -2.89 -16.14
CA GLU A 429 11.18 -4.22 -16.38
C GLU A 429 11.26 -4.62 -17.85
N VAL A 430 11.18 -5.93 -18.14
CA VAL A 430 10.98 -6.47 -19.49
C VAL A 430 9.48 -6.54 -19.74
N THR A 431 9.01 -6.07 -20.89
CA THR A 431 7.57 -6.09 -21.24
C THR A 431 7.25 -7.08 -22.35
N GLU A 432 8.19 -7.34 -23.26
CA GLU A 432 8.04 -8.32 -24.33
C GLU A 432 9.39 -8.89 -24.75
N VAL A 433 9.43 -10.19 -25.05
CA VAL A 433 10.53 -10.83 -25.77
C VAL A 433 9.98 -11.40 -27.07
N SER A 434 10.47 -10.92 -28.20
CA SER A 434 10.05 -11.37 -29.53
C SER A 434 11.25 -11.75 -30.39
N SER A 435 11.05 -12.67 -31.32
CA SER A 435 12.03 -13.03 -32.34
C SER A 435 11.57 -12.57 -33.72
N ASP A 436 12.52 -12.34 -34.62
CA ASP A 436 12.23 -12.02 -36.02
C ASP A 436 11.72 -13.23 -36.82
N VAL A 437 12.10 -14.44 -36.42
CA VAL A 437 11.67 -15.71 -37.00
C VAL A 437 11.21 -16.70 -35.93
N ALA A 438 10.29 -17.59 -36.28
CA ALA A 438 9.87 -18.70 -35.41
C ALA A 438 10.56 -20.03 -35.78
N THR A 439 11.17 -20.09 -36.97
CA THR A 439 11.88 -21.26 -37.48
C THR A 439 13.16 -20.79 -38.15
N VAL A 440 14.28 -21.39 -37.81
CA VAL A 440 15.62 -21.10 -38.34
C VAL A 440 16.22 -22.40 -38.87
N ASN A 441 17.08 -22.33 -39.88
CA ASN A 441 17.80 -23.47 -40.42
C ASN A 441 19.30 -23.16 -40.39
N GLU A 442 20.13 -24.12 -40.01
CA GLU A 442 21.55 -23.87 -39.72
C GLU A 442 22.38 -23.53 -40.97
N THR A 443 21.84 -23.79 -42.18
CA THR A 443 22.52 -23.53 -43.45
C THR A 443 21.93 -22.34 -44.25
N ASP A 444 20.61 -22.09 -44.16
CA ASP A 444 19.93 -20.97 -44.85
C ASP A 444 19.07 -20.17 -43.87
N ASN A 445 19.28 -18.85 -43.80
CA ASN A 445 18.69 -17.98 -42.77
C ASN A 445 19.04 -18.44 -41.34
N ASN A 446 20.33 -18.60 -41.08
CA ASN A 446 20.91 -19.18 -39.87
C ASN A 446 21.07 -18.20 -38.70
N THR A 447 20.25 -17.16 -38.62
CA THR A 447 20.33 -16.17 -37.54
C THR A 447 18.94 -15.93 -36.97
N VAL A 448 18.87 -15.83 -35.64
CA VAL A 448 17.68 -15.40 -34.91
C VAL A 448 18.01 -14.12 -34.15
N ASN A 449 17.24 -13.07 -34.40
CA ASN A 449 17.35 -11.81 -33.67
C ASN A 449 16.18 -11.67 -32.69
N PHE A 450 16.51 -11.63 -31.40
CA PHE A 450 15.55 -11.30 -30.36
C PHE A 450 15.54 -9.80 -30.10
N THR A 451 14.33 -9.24 -30.03
CA THR A 451 14.06 -7.89 -29.53
C THR A 451 13.40 -8.02 -28.17
N ILE A 452 14.02 -7.40 -27.16
CA ILE A 452 13.53 -7.35 -25.78
C ILE A 452 13.05 -5.91 -25.54
N GLU A 453 11.75 -5.72 -25.45
CA GLU A 453 11.16 -4.44 -25.08
C GLU A 453 11.19 -4.29 -23.56
N THR A 454 11.54 -3.09 -23.10
CA THR A 454 11.65 -2.77 -21.67
C THR A 454 10.88 -1.49 -21.38
N GLU A 455 10.42 -1.35 -20.15
CA GLU A 455 9.81 -0.13 -19.63
C GLU A 455 10.57 0.34 -18.40
N ASN A 456 10.66 1.66 -18.18
CA ASN A 456 11.38 2.30 -17.07
C ASN A 456 12.88 1.96 -16.93
N ALA A 457 13.45 1.12 -17.79
CA ALA A 457 14.86 0.81 -17.82
C ALA A 457 15.70 1.91 -18.48
N SER A 458 16.88 2.15 -17.93
CA SER A 458 17.88 3.08 -18.43
C SER A 458 18.83 2.43 -19.44
N GLU A 459 19.34 3.21 -20.40
CA GLU A 459 20.36 2.73 -21.34
C GLU A 459 21.61 2.27 -20.56
N GLY A 460 21.97 0.99 -20.73
CA GLY A 460 23.05 0.32 -20.01
C GLY A 460 22.60 -0.60 -18.87
N ASP A 461 21.31 -0.63 -18.52
CA ASP A 461 20.78 -1.57 -17.53
C ASP A 461 20.98 -3.02 -18.00
N THR A 462 21.27 -3.91 -17.06
CA THR A 462 21.56 -5.33 -17.35
C THR A 462 20.27 -6.13 -17.42
N VAL A 463 20.10 -6.87 -18.51
CA VAL A 463 19.00 -7.81 -18.74
C VAL A 463 19.55 -9.23 -18.61
N ASN A 464 19.06 -9.99 -17.65
CA ASN A 464 19.42 -11.39 -17.45
C ASN A 464 18.67 -12.26 -18.47
N LEU A 465 19.36 -13.26 -19.04
CA LEU A 465 18.85 -14.13 -20.09
C LEU A 465 18.84 -15.59 -19.63
N ILE A 466 17.73 -16.29 -19.91
CA ILE A 466 17.55 -17.70 -19.59
C ILE A 466 17.06 -18.40 -20.86
N PHE A 467 17.83 -19.38 -21.33
CA PHE A 467 17.44 -20.27 -22.41
C PHE A 467 16.86 -21.55 -21.80
N ASP A 468 15.66 -21.93 -22.24
CA ASP A 468 15.00 -23.18 -21.85
C ASP A 468 14.61 -23.96 -23.10
N GLY A 469 14.68 -25.28 -23.03
CA GLY A 469 14.50 -26.20 -24.15
C GLY A 469 15.76 -27.02 -24.45
N ASP A 470 15.85 -27.48 -25.70
CA ASP A 470 16.89 -28.41 -26.14
C ASP A 470 18.14 -27.68 -26.69
N ILE A 471 18.16 -26.34 -26.68
CA ILE A 471 19.28 -25.53 -27.17
C ILE A 471 20.47 -25.53 -26.19
N ASP A 472 21.67 -25.73 -26.70
CA ASP A 472 22.92 -25.54 -25.97
C ASP A 472 24.01 -24.83 -26.81
N ALA A 473 25.28 -24.96 -26.39
CA ALA A 473 26.40 -24.25 -27.01
C ALA A 473 26.94 -24.98 -28.26
N ASP A 474 26.59 -26.24 -28.46
CA ASP A 474 26.97 -27.01 -29.64
C ASP A 474 26.10 -26.62 -30.86
N ASP A 475 24.86 -26.12 -30.63
CA ASP A 475 23.91 -25.69 -31.67
C ASP A 475 24.19 -24.29 -32.29
N ILE A 476 25.02 -23.48 -31.64
CA ILE A 476 25.24 -22.08 -32.02
C ILE A 476 26.71 -21.75 -32.23
N GLU A 477 26.97 -20.71 -33.02
CA GLU A 477 28.30 -20.10 -33.10
C GLU A 477 28.61 -19.35 -31.78
N GLY A 478 29.22 -20.04 -30.82
CA GLY A 478 29.74 -19.45 -29.59
C GLY A 478 29.12 -20.01 -28.31
N GLU A 479 29.05 -19.19 -27.27
CA GLU A 479 28.40 -19.55 -26.00
C GLU A 479 27.04 -18.85 -25.91
N LEU A 480 26.06 -19.48 -25.26
CA LEU A 480 24.77 -18.85 -24.99
C LEU A 480 24.98 -17.62 -24.08
N PRO A 481 24.49 -16.43 -24.49
CA PRO A 481 24.66 -15.23 -23.70
C PRO A 481 23.81 -15.30 -22.41
N GLN A 482 24.40 -14.94 -21.28
CA GLN A 482 23.68 -14.94 -19.98
C GLN A 482 23.08 -13.57 -19.64
N GLU A 483 23.56 -12.53 -20.30
CA GLU A 483 23.11 -11.16 -20.09
C GLU A 483 23.22 -10.34 -21.38
N THR A 484 22.40 -9.30 -21.48
CA THR A 484 22.53 -8.22 -22.47
C THR A 484 22.28 -6.89 -21.76
N SER A 485 22.37 -5.78 -22.49
CA SER A 485 22.12 -4.45 -21.92
C SER A 485 21.02 -3.71 -22.68
N VAL A 486 20.21 -2.95 -21.95
CA VAL A 486 19.22 -2.05 -22.55
C VAL A 486 19.92 -1.01 -23.40
N GLY A 487 19.57 -0.98 -24.68
CA GLY A 487 20.05 -0.04 -25.66
C GLY A 487 19.07 1.14 -25.88
N PRO A 488 19.26 1.88 -26.99
CA PRO A 488 18.38 3.00 -27.33
C PRO A 488 16.92 2.57 -27.53
N ASN A 489 15.98 3.48 -27.23
CA ASN A 489 14.53 3.24 -27.32
C ASN A 489 14.02 2.12 -26.40
N ASN A 490 14.64 1.97 -25.22
CA ASN A 490 14.24 1.01 -24.19
C ASN A 490 14.17 -0.42 -24.74
N GLN A 491 15.14 -0.80 -25.55
CA GLN A 491 15.20 -2.11 -26.18
C GLN A 491 16.58 -2.72 -26.02
N ALA A 492 16.63 -3.99 -25.64
CA ALA A 492 17.83 -4.81 -25.77
C ALA A 492 17.69 -5.75 -26.98
N SER A 493 18.83 -6.23 -27.49
CA SER A 493 18.85 -7.18 -28.59
C SER A 493 19.81 -8.31 -28.31
N VAL A 494 19.43 -9.51 -28.74
CA VAL A 494 20.26 -10.71 -28.68
C VAL A 494 20.25 -11.34 -30.07
N GLU A 495 21.42 -11.56 -30.64
CA GLU A 495 21.59 -12.23 -31.93
C GLU A 495 22.21 -13.60 -31.67
N LEU A 496 21.56 -14.66 -32.13
CA LEU A 496 22.11 -16.01 -32.18
C LEU A 496 22.37 -16.39 -33.64
N SER A 497 23.55 -16.94 -33.91
CA SER A 497 23.91 -17.49 -35.21
C SER A 497 24.10 -18.99 -35.09
N PHE A 498 23.49 -19.75 -36.00
CA PHE A 498 23.47 -21.20 -36.04
C PHE A 498 24.39 -21.68 -37.16
N ALA A 499 25.01 -22.84 -37.02
CA ALA A 499 25.87 -23.40 -38.04
C ALA A 499 25.74 -24.92 -38.06
N ALA A 500 25.52 -25.49 -39.25
CA ALA A 500 25.47 -26.94 -39.40
C ALA A 500 26.80 -27.57 -38.95
N ASP A 501 26.69 -28.67 -38.22
CA ASP A 501 27.81 -29.41 -37.66
C ASP A 501 27.86 -30.85 -38.21
N SER A 502 28.61 -31.74 -37.54
CA SER A 502 28.77 -33.14 -37.95
C SER A 502 27.84 -34.12 -37.21
N SER A 503 26.87 -33.62 -36.47
CA SER A 503 26.02 -34.34 -35.54
C SER A 503 24.57 -34.20 -35.98
N ASP A 504 23.91 -35.30 -36.35
CA ASP A 504 22.44 -35.29 -36.63
C ASP A 504 21.72 -35.50 -35.30
N GLU A 505 21.22 -34.41 -34.73
CA GLU A 505 20.58 -34.33 -33.41
C GLU A 505 19.04 -34.20 -33.53
N GLY A 506 18.57 -33.84 -34.73
CA GLY A 506 17.17 -33.63 -35.08
C GLY A 506 16.61 -32.33 -34.50
N PRO A 507 15.48 -31.81 -35.02
CA PRO A 507 15.06 -30.43 -34.78
C PRO A 507 14.90 -30.06 -33.29
N GLU A 508 15.57 -28.98 -32.89
CA GLU A 508 15.66 -28.47 -31.53
C GLU A 508 14.60 -27.39 -31.29
N ASN A 509 14.11 -27.30 -30.06
CA ASN A 509 13.11 -26.30 -29.68
C ASN A 509 13.53 -25.56 -28.43
N PHE A 510 13.42 -24.24 -28.44
CA PHE A 510 13.77 -23.42 -27.27
C PHE A 510 12.94 -22.14 -27.16
N THR A 511 13.02 -21.52 -25.98
CA THR A 511 12.52 -20.19 -25.68
C THR A 511 13.60 -19.37 -25.00
N LEU A 512 13.64 -18.06 -25.27
CA LEU A 512 14.46 -17.10 -24.54
C LEU A 512 13.58 -16.38 -23.53
N SER A 513 13.93 -16.45 -22.25
CA SER A 513 13.31 -15.63 -21.21
C SER A 513 14.26 -14.53 -20.75
N ALA A 514 13.73 -13.34 -20.48
CA ALA A 514 14.51 -12.18 -20.07
C ALA A 514 13.87 -11.47 -18.86
N ALA A 515 14.72 -10.96 -17.96
CA ALA A 515 14.29 -10.16 -16.81
C ALA A 515 15.34 -9.09 -16.47
N ILE A 516 14.91 -7.99 -15.82
CA ILE A 516 15.80 -7.00 -15.22
C ILE A 516 15.67 -7.13 -13.70
N GLY A 517 16.79 -7.10 -12.98
CA GLY A 517 16.76 -7.22 -11.51
C GLY A 517 16.26 -8.58 -11.03
N GLU A 518 15.38 -8.57 -10.02
CA GLU A 518 14.74 -9.77 -9.45
C GLU A 518 13.30 -9.99 -9.97
N GLU A 519 12.90 -9.28 -11.03
CA GLU A 519 11.58 -9.42 -11.65
C GLU A 519 11.37 -10.80 -12.29
N ASP A 520 10.10 -11.20 -12.40
CA ASP A 520 9.73 -12.45 -13.06
C ASP A 520 10.11 -12.42 -14.56
N PRO A 521 10.78 -13.47 -15.08
CA PRO A 521 11.27 -13.47 -16.46
C PRO A 521 10.13 -13.64 -17.48
N ILE A 522 10.16 -12.84 -18.55
CA ILE A 522 9.22 -12.96 -19.69
C ILE A 522 9.84 -13.81 -20.78
N ALA A 523 9.12 -14.86 -21.21
CA ALA A 523 9.54 -15.78 -22.25
C ALA A 523 9.10 -15.34 -23.66
N SER A 524 9.94 -15.63 -24.65
CA SER A 524 9.62 -15.51 -26.07
C SER A 524 8.60 -16.57 -26.53
N GLY A 525 8.12 -16.42 -27.77
CA GLY A 525 7.55 -17.56 -28.49
C GLY A 525 8.59 -18.69 -28.67
N GLN A 526 8.10 -19.91 -28.86
CA GLN A 526 8.96 -21.07 -29.17
C GLN A 526 9.63 -20.88 -30.53
N ILE A 527 10.93 -21.14 -30.56
CA ILE A 527 11.75 -21.19 -31.77
C ILE A 527 12.05 -22.65 -32.08
N THR A 528 11.97 -23.02 -33.35
CA THR A 528 12.42 -24.33 -33.85
C THR A 528 13.65 -24.15 -34.73
N VAL A 529 14.71 -24.87 -34.42
CA VAL A 529 15.90 -25.00 -35.27
C VAL A 529 15.71 -26.24 -36.13
N GLU A 530 15.85 -26.10 -37.44
CA GLU A 530 15.88 -27.21 -38.38
C GLU A 530 17.31 -27.68 -38.56
N ASP A 531 17.59 -28.86 -38.00
CA ASP A 531 18.87 -29.57 -38.17
C ASP A 531 19.14 -29.88 -39.66
N THR A 532 20.29 -29.40 -40.14
CA THR A 532 20.86 -29.65 -41.46
C THR A 532 22.25 -30.28 -41.42
N SER A 533 22.68 -30.69 -40.24
CA SER A 533 23.94 -31.35 -39.95
C SER A 533 23.99 -32.74 -40.58
N THR A 534 25.21 -33.19 -40.88
CA THR A 534 25.45 -34.47 -41.58
C THR A 534 26.14 -35.46 -40.64
N SER A 535 25.45 -36.52 -40.22
CA SER A 535 26.09 -37.63 -39.51
C SER A 535 26.70 -38.64 -40.49
N THR A 536 28.01 -38.88 -40.41
CA THR A 536 28.66 -39.99 -41.13
C THR A 536 28.43 -41.29 -40.34
N GLN A 537 27.68 -42.24 -40.91
CA GLN A 537 27.39 -43.49 -40.22
C GLN A 537 28.47 -44.53 -40.55
N ALA A 538 29.21 -44.98 -39.53
CA ALA A 538 30.22 -46.04 -39.69
C ALA A 538 29.56 -47.42 -39.80
N VAL A 539 29.93 -48.17 -40.83
CA VAL A 539 29.54 -49.56 -41.07
C VAL A 539 30.80 -50.41 -40.95
N GLU A 540 30.84 -51.35 -39.99
CA GLU A 540 31.92 -52.34 -39.88
C GLU A 540 31.51 -53.61 -40.66
N PRO A 541 32.05 -53.86 -41.88
CA PRO A 541 31.67 -55.03 -42.64
C PRO A 541 32.16 -56.31 -41.96
N GLU A 542 31.38 -57.39 -42.01
CA GLU A 542 31.81 -58.73 -41.57
C GLU A 542 32.25 -59.59 -42.77
N ASN A 543 33.11 -60.59 -42.53
CA ASN A 543 33.58 -61.52 -43.57
C ASN A 543 32.55 -62.64 -43.84
N ASP A 544 31.42 -62.28 -44.45
CA ASP A 544 30.32 -63.21 -44.75
C ASP A 544 29.72 -63.08 -46.16
N SER A 545 30.34 -62.28 -47.04
CA SER A 545 29.86 -62.00 -48.40
C SER A 545 28.50 -61.29 -48.47
N THR A 546 28.29 -60.38 -47.52
CA THR A 546 27.15 -59.45 -47.47
C THR A 546 27.22 -58.37 -48.54
N SER A 547 26.04 -57.88 -48.92
CA SER A 547 25.84 -56.72 -49.79
C SER A 547 25.28 -55.58 -48.94
N PHE A 548 25.87 -54.39 -49.08
CA PHE A 548 25.50 -53.15 -48.41
C PHE A 548 24.83 -52.21 -49.42
N ASP A 549 23.94 -51.36 -48.90
CA ASP A 549 23.23 -50.32 -49.66
C ASP A 549 23.75 -48.97 -49.18
N ALA A 550 24.50 -48.27 -50.02
CA ALA A 550 25.05 -46.95 -49.74
C ALA A 550 24.10 -45.82 -50.13
N THR A 551 22.91 -46.13 -50.67
CA THR A 551 21.93 -45.07 -51.01
C THR A 551 21.21 -44.47 -49.80
N THR A 552 21.47 -44.98 -48.59
CA THR A 552 20.78 -44.60 -47.36
C THR A 552 21.46 -43.50 -46.54
N GLY A 553 22.48 -42.83 -47.09
CA GLY A 553 23.22 -41.74 -46.45
C GLY A 553 24.72 -41.89 -46.69
N ASP A 554 25.51 -40.97 -46.16
CA ASP A 554 26.97 -40.98 -46.30
C ASP A 554 27.58 -42.01 -45.35
N LEU A 555 28.12 -43.11 -45.89
CA LEU A 555 28.60 -44.24 -45.11
C LEU A 555 30.13 -44.32 -45.10
N THR A 556 30.71 -44.63 -43.94
CA THR A 556 32.11 -45.06 -43.85
C THR A 556 32.17 -46.56 -43.64
N PHE A 557 32.70 -47.28 -44.62
CA PHE A 557 32.91 -48.72 -44.54
C PHE A 557 34.29 -49.00 -43.95
N ASP A 558 34.35 -49.28 -42.64
CA ASP A 558 35.58 -49.50 -41.88
C ASP A 558 35.99 -50.98 -41.88
N PHE A 559 37.03 -51.28 -42.65
CA PHE A 559 37.56 -52.63 -42.81
C PHE A 559 38.73 -52.90 -41.87
N ALA A 560 38.46 -53.60 -40.78
CA ALA A 560 39.50 -54.17 -39.92
C ALA A 560 40.44 -55.13 -40.69
N THR A 561 41.60 -55.45 -40.11
CA THR A 561 42.55 -56.40 -40.73
C THR A 561 41.93 -57.79 -40.96
N GLY A 562 41.71 -58.20 -42.21
CA GLY A 562 41.14 -59.50 -42.54
C GLY A 562 40.92 -59.73 -44.03
N ASN A 563 40.34 -60.89 -44.39
CA ASN A 563 39.93 -61.16 -45.77
C ASN A 563 38.46 -60.81 -45.93
N TYR A 564 38.10 -60.03 -46.94
CA TYR A 564 36.74 -59.58 -47.18
C TYR A 564 36.37 -59.74 -48.65
N GLY A 565 35.08 -59.94 -48.90
CA GLY A 565 34.48 -59.92 -50.23
C GLY A 565 33.09 -59.39 -50.09
N VAL A 566 32.92 -58.07 -50.20
CA VAL A 566 31.65 -57.36 -49.97
C VAL A 566 31.19 -56.68 -51.25
N ALA A 567 29.88 -56.50 -51.40
CA ALA A 567 29.31 -55.66 -52.45
C ALA A 567 28.72 -54.40 -51.81
N ILE A 568 28.99 -53.22 -52.36
CA ILE A 568 28.42 -51.95 -51.90
C ILE A 568 27.71 -51.34 -53.09
N ASN A 569 26.38 -51.29 -53.02
CA ASN A 569 25.55 -50.77 -54.10
C ASN A 569 25.27 -49.28 -53.87
N GLY A 570 25.39 -48.47 -54.92
CA GLY A 570 25.07 -47.05 -54.88
C GLY A 570 26.15 -46.17 -54.23
N PHE A 571 27.39 -46.65 -54.15
CA PHE A 571 28.52 -45.89 -53.62
C PHE A 571 28.73 -44.59 -54.41
N ASP A 572 28.81 -43.45 -53.73
CA ASP A 572 29.07 -42.16 -54.36
C ASP A 572 30.24 -41.39 -53.71
N GLY A 573 30.40 -40.11 -54.07
CA GLY A 573 31.56 -39.32 -53.66
C GLY A 573 31.55 -38.87 -52.20
N SER A 574 30.45 -39.05 -51.47
CA SER A 574 30.38 -38.79 -50.02
C SER A 574 30.60 -40.05 -49.16
N ASP A 575 30.61 -41.24 -49.77
CA ASP A 575 30.96 -42.48 -49.08
C ASP A 575 32.47 -42.68 -48.95
N VAL A 576 32.88 -43.41 -47.91
CA VAL A 576 34.29 -43.67 -47.60
C VAL A 576 34.57 -45.17 -47.50
N LEU A 577 35.58 -45.63 -48.24
CA LEU A 577 36.22 -46.92 -48.00
C LEU A 577 37.40 -46.72 -47.05
N ASP A 578 37.27 -47.12 -45.79
CA ASP A 578 38.36 -47.07 -44.83
C ASP A 578 39.05 -48.44 -44.71
N VAL A 579 40.27 -48.52 -45.23
CA VAL A 579 41.13 -49.71 -45.12
C VAL A 579 42.44 -49.38 -44.38
N ALA A 580 42.44 -48.34 -43.54
CA ALA A 580 43.60 -47.88 -42.78
C ALA A 580 44.16 -48.94 -41.82
N ASP A 581 43.32 -49.90 -41.42
CA ASP A 581 43.72 -51.04 -40.59
C ASP A 581 44.55 -52.10 -41.34
N LEU A 582 44.71 -52.00 -42.67
CA LEU A 582 45.65 -52.81 -43.44
C LEU A 582 47.05 -52.20 -43.45
N ASN A 583 48.09 -53.02 -43.53
CA ASN A 583 49.48 -52.51 -43.44
C ASN A 583 50.02 -52.06 -44.81
N ASN A 584 49.90 -50.77 -45.14
CA ASN A 584 50.28 -50.19 -46.44
C ASN A 584 49.68 -50.99 -47.62
N PRO A 585 48.34 -51.04 -47.71
CA PRO A 585 47.64 -51.86 -48.68
C PRO A 585 47.93 -51.42 -50.12
N GLY A 586 48.11 -52.40 -51.02
CA GLY A 586 48.13 -52.15 -52.45
C GLY A 586 46.70 -52.04 -52.99
N VAL A 587 46.38 -50.96 -53.71
CA VAL A 587 45.08 -50.77 -54.36
C VAL A 587 45.14 -51.31 -55.80
N THR A 588 44.28 -52.26 -56.12
CA THR A 588 44.18 -52.89 -57.45
C THR A 588 42.74 -52.90 -57.94
N VAL A 589 42.45 -52.22 -59.04
CA VAL A 589 41.18 -52.37 -59.75
C VAL A 589 41.19 -53.68 -60.53
N LEU A 590 40.28 -54.60 -60.21
CA LEU A 590 40.27 -55.95 -60.78
C LEU A 590 39.69 -55.96 -62.20
N PRO A 591 40.14 -56.87 -63.08
CA PRO A 591 39.63 -56.95 -64.45
C PRO A 591 38.13 -57.26 -64.54
N ASP A 592 37.33 -56.29 -64.96
CA ASP A 592 35.91 -56.47 -65.31
C ASP A 592 35.73 -56.70 -66.84
N GLN A 593 34.73 -57.51 -67.20
CA GLN A 593 34.44 -57.95 -68.57
C GLN A 593 33.28 -57.20 -69.23
N ASP A 594 32.46 -56.45 -68.50
CA ASP A 594 31.25 -55.80 -69.04
C ASP A 594 31.04 -54.37 -68.49
N GLN A 595 31.55 -53.36 -69.20
CA GLN A 595 31.43 -51.92 -68.90
C GLN A 595 29.99 -51.35 -68.90
N GLN A 596 28.96 -52.19 -68.82
CA GLN A 596 27.56 -51.78 -68.85
C GLN A 596 26.73 -52.47 -67.77
N ASP A 597 27.34 -53.28 -66.91
CA ASP A 597 26.64 -53.93 -65.81
C ASP A 597 26.58 -53.07 -64.53
N GLY A 598 27.31 -51.95 -64.50
CA GLY A 598 27.34 -51.05 -63.35
C GLY A 598 28.11 -51.62 -62.16
N GLU A 599 29.00 -52.60 -62.39
CA GLU A 599 29.80 -53.23 -61.35
C GLU A 599 31.31 -53.09 -61.60
N GLN A 600 32.07 -52.65 -60.59
CA GLN A 600 33.53 -52.69 -60.63
C GLN A 600 34.09 -53.11 -59.28
N THR A 601 34.99 -54.10 -59.28
CA THR A 601 35.63 -54.59 -58.04
C THR A 601 37.01 -53.96 -57.84
N ILE A 602 37.27 -53.50 -56.62
CA ILE A 602 38.55 -52.97 -56.14
C ILE A 602 39.08 -53.91 -55.06
N ALA A 603 40.34 -54.27 -55.16
CA ALA A 603 41.05 -55.11 -54.20
C ALA A 603 42.10 -54.28 -53.43
N PHE A 604 42.12 -54.46 -52.13
CA PHE A 604 43.12 -53.90 -51.22
C PHE A 604 43.94 -55.05 -50.64
N ASP A 605 45.21 -55.15 -51.06
CA ASP A 605 46.12 -56.24 -50.71
C ASP A 605 47.06 -55.82 -49.57
N ASP A 606 46.99 -56.47 -48.40
CA ASP A 606 47.97 -56.29 -47.32
C ASP A 606 49.25 -57.12 -47.60
N PRO A 607 50.39 -56.47 -47.90
CA PRO A 607 51.63 -57.16 -48.26
C PRO A 607 52.31 -57.88 -47.09
N GLU A 608 52.00 -57.55 -45.83
CA GLU A 608 52.65 -58.13 -44.66
C GLU A 608 52.03 -59.46 -44.24
N ASN A 609 50.70 -59.52 -44.21
CA ASN A 609 49.96 -60.70 -43.73
C ASN A 609 49.25 -61.47 -44.86
N GLY A 610 49.15 -60.91 -46.07
CA GLY A 610 48.52 -61.53 -47.24
C GLY A 610 47.00 -61.52 -47.21
N ASN A 611 46.39 -60.68 -46.37
CA ASN A 611 44.96 -60.45 -46.35
C ASN A 611 44.51 -59.60 -47.55
N ILE A 612 43.30 -59.85 -48.05
CA ILE A 612 42.74 -59.15 -49.21
C ILE A 612 41.32 -58.70 -48.88
N VAL A 613 41.04 -57.40 -49.01
CA VAL A 613 39.69 -56.82 -49.00
C VAL A 613 39.25 -56.63 -50.44
N ASN A 614 38.25 -57.37 -50.90
CA ASN A 614 37.61 -57.11 -52.19
C ASN A 614 36.29 -56.37 -51.97
N VAL A 615 36.16 -55.20 -52.56
CA VAL A 615 34.95 -54.38 -52.56
C VAL A 615 34.41 -54.32 -53.97
N THR A 616 33.25 -54.92 -54.21
CA THR A 616 32.51 -54.78 -55.47
C THR A 616 31.58 -53.59 -55.35
N LEU A 617 31.86 -52.51 -56.08
CA LEU A 617 30.95 -51.38 -56.21
C LEU A 617 29.88 -51.76 -57.22
N GLY A 618 28.61 -51.73 -56.81
CA GLY A 618 27.44 -52.02 -57.65
C GLY A 618 26.54 -50.80 -57.81
N ASP A 619 25.58 -50.89 -58.73
CA ASP A 619 24.66 -49.81 -59.08
C ASP A 619 25.35 -48.50 -59.51
N LEU A 620 26.55 -48.59 -60.10
CA LEU A 620 27.27 -47.45 -60.65
C LEU A 620 26.51 -46.81 -61.81
N THR A 621 26.52 -45.48 -61.91
CA THR A 621 26.00 -44.78 -63.09
C THR A 621 26.84 -45.13 -64.33
N SER A 622 26.29 -44.97 -65.55
CA SER A 622 27.06 -45.20 -66.78
C SER A 622 28.33 -44.36 -66.89
N GLU A 623 28.39 -43.21 -66.21
CA GLU A 623 29.57 -42.34 -66.18
C GLU A 623 30.62 -42.89 -65.21
N GLN A 624 30.23 -43.22 -63.98
CA GLN A 624 31.11 -43.83 -62.97
C GLN A 624 31.68 -45.17 -63.43
N ASP A 625 30.83 -46.09 -63.91
CA ASP A 625 31.25 -47.40 -64.42
C ASP A 625 32.27 -47.22 -65.56
N SER A 626 31.99 -46.34 -66.51
CA SER A 626 32.96 -46.03 -67.58
C SER A 626 34.25 -45.39 -67.07
N ALA A 627 34.23 -44.62 -65.98
CA ALA A 627 35.38 -43.90 -65.44
C ALA A 627 36.35 -44.84 -64.72
N ILE A 628 35.84 -45.81 -63.95
CA ILE A 628 36.67 -46.74 -63.17
C ILE A 628 36.84 -48.13 -63.81
N PHE A 629 36.12 -48.44 -64.90
CA PHE A 629 36.22 -49.73 -65.60
C PHE A 629 37.65 -50.08 -66.01
N ASN A 630 38.25 -51.04 -65.31
CA ASN A 630 39.62 -51.48 -65.53
C ASN A 630 40.68 -50.35 -65.47
N GLN A 631 40.36 -49.22 -64.84
CA GLN A 631 41.26 -48.06 -64.71
C GLN A 631 41.51 -47.76 -63.22
N PRO A 632 42.72 -47.37 -62.81
CA PRO A 632 43.04 -47.00 -61.44
C PRO A 632 42.66 -45.54 -61.14
N THR A 633 41.39 -45.19 -61.36
CA THR A 633 40.87 -43.81 -61.34
C THR A 633 39.79 -43.61 -60.26
N PHE A 634 39.69 -44.51 -59.28
CA PHE A 634 38.70 -44.44 -58.20
C PHE A 634 38.66 -43.08 -57.50
N ILE A 635 39.82 -42.60 -57.01
CA ILE A 635 39.92 -41.29 -56.35
C ILE A 635 39.57 -40.12 -57.30
N GLU A 636 39.87 -40.26 -58.59
CA GLU A 636 39.53 -39.21 -59.57
C GLU A 636 38.01 -39.12 -59.80
N GLU A 637 37.28 -40.23 -59.62
CA GLU A 637 35.83 -40.30 -59.80
C GLU A 637 35.06 -39.97 -58.51
N PHE A 638 35.50 -40.49 -57.36
CA PHE A 638 34.78 -40.38 -56.08
C PHE A 638 35.38 -39.36 -55.10
N GLY A 639 36.55 -38.76 -55.39
CA GLY A 639 37.16 -37.73 -54.55
C GLY A 639 38.27 -38.24 -53.63
N GLU A 640 39.13 -37.33 -53.14
CA GLU A 640 40.30 -37.67 -52.29
C GLU A 640 39.91 -38.27 -50.94
N ASP A 641 38.73 -37.93 -50.42
CA ASP A 641 38.25 -38.39 -49.11
C ASP A 641 37.50 -39.74 -49.18
N SER A 642 37.19 -40.24 -50.39
CA SER A 642 36.46 -41.50 -50.60
C SER A 642 37.26 -42.77 -50.27
N LEU A 643 38.56 -42.65 -50.03
CA LEU A 643 39.45 -43.77 -49.72
C LEU A 643 40.48 -43.39 -48.66
N VAL A 644 40.42 -44.07 -47.51
CA VAL A 644 41.41 -43.93 -46.43
C VAL A 644 42.37 -45.12 -46.46
N LEU A 645 43.67 -44.84 -46.51
CA LEU A 645 44.76 -45.81 -46.48
C LEU A 645 45.67 -45.55 -45.27
N SER A 646 46.37 -46.59 -44.79
CA SER A 646 47.29 -46.56 -43.63
C SER A 646 48.52 -45.67 -43.77
#